data_AF-A0A1G2X959-F1
#
_entry.id   AF-A0A1G2X959-F1
#
_cell.length_a   1.000
_cell.length_b   1.000
_cell.length_c   1.000
_cell.angle_alpha   90.00
_cell.angle_beta   90.00
_cell.angle_gamma   90.00
#
_symmetry.space_group_name_H-M   'P 1'
#
loop_
_entity.id
_entity.type
_entity.pdbx_description
1 polymer ?
#
loop_
_entity_poly.entity_id
_entity_poly.type
_entity_poly.pdbx_seq_one_letter_code
_entity_poly.pdbx_strand_id
1 'polypeptide(L)'
;MLEKKANLKSGKVGSALIMTVVLTVLLAIVAVMFVMVARMDSASTSNIVDSKTLDNAAKSIIEIIGKELVLDTPGVANQEYQDYPDVNDAWLANIEPYTTDGTNYYWRQISDVTGYLKDRTFQTRDVLVRPSGSTVVKDYPKIEIVETTGLLEDTIDNANADADGDGIADSKWIELAGINSSKGKKVFAAIRLIDNCAMVNVNTAYKFDANTTVSGDRFRVDGTSQLQINLNGLLKTGDDIDRFHKARGGSDATDDSDGWDNYDNLVSWKYDSPPSSSFSYLPFDISDELELRYRYCIDGRFASRLEADANIPATLRGRGTKDFGNLYDTNPDKLTDWQDRITKPDDTYSDRRHLLTTYSFDRLIDPNGEKMFYVRSANSDENKAQLLYDKLVDAIDKDLPSADQDRLKEDLAQITANMVDQSDNDAIISIVDDKNGNRLYGTERPYIYISEIARNFKRGIDIFGNSVVFRSYAIELFREFETPDGNDIFEPWTLEITNPGISSIVIDSNDFQSRGGQFYVKIFENQNNWLVDTSLGNQVRYTNTPNNGAKNVDPDVKFLLAMVLGYDSNSNPIWADKYEFYISENDRSSVQNASRTNHPAGLLECGGCSSGGLPIGNYDPLLFPSRTYYWKVVGWDTATDVNRASNVYSFTTWDSKPEDVNQIGPATFSDNTFKISLYRPVQGVALPGILVDEVNLPRWITDYNDPNGGGDGIRTFQRNLEPGFRVKRIWDRVGDPAISCNTCLTLGRWNGYVVIYNNPIQPWHHNFTNAGDAAMLFAKKNIYLEDSSREIVPADTEADVRFDMDNPSMQNVFKYITAMMSPYDANETRVRGRININTAPAFVISQLPWVSKANRKDLKIADAIVAYRDKTKVGSSPDYSGLLGRKNITDIDDIYESPGFRSVGELLSVINKSGNDKYNIRYCGMDNQPQYGFPDLQFDAWSMDDGTTDDLEEQELIFARISDLATVRSDTFTAYILVRVGVNGPQKRFIAILDRTGVKQPTDKIKVEAFQQVPAAR
;
A
#
# COMPACT_ATOMS: atom_id res chain seq x y z
N MET A 1 42.75 -101.06 75.68
CA MET A 1 44.11 -100.51 75.82
C MET A 1 44.35 -99.53 74.69
N LEU A 2 44.69 -98.28 75.05
CA LEU A 2 45.70 -97.36 74.46
C LEU A 2 46.36 -97.83 73.13
N GLU A 3 46.70 -97.05 72.10
CA GLU A 3 46.94 -95.61 71.98
C GLU A 3 47.18 -95.24 70.48
N LYS A 4 46.83 -93.99 70.11
CA LYS A 4 47.50 -93.03 69.20
C LYS A 4 48.03 -93.37 67.78
N LYS A 5 47.62 -92.42 66.90
CA LYS A 5 48.36 -91.68 65.86
C LYS A 5 48.62 -92.36 64.50
N ALA A 6 47.82 -91.96 63.51
CA ALA A 6 48.28 -91.22 62.34
C ALA A 6 47.09 -90.79 61.47
N ASN A 7 46.74 -89.49 61.48
CA ASN A 7 45.83 -88.94 60.48
C ASN A 7 46.23 -87.50 60.17
N LEU A 8 47.10 -87.34 59.17
CA LEU A 8 47.42 -86.08 58.49
C LEU A 8 48.03 -86.42 57.14
N LYS A 9 47.19 -86.56 56.10
CA LYS A 9 47.49 -86.34 54.67
C LYS A 9 46.22 -86.52 53.82
N SER A 10 45.23 -85.67 54.05
CA SER A 10 44.16 -85.39 53.10
C SER A 10 44.11 -83.87 52.93
N GLY A 11 44.26 -83.35 51.71
CA GLY A 11 44.04 -81.92 51.46
C GLY A 11 45.11 -81.15 50.67
N LYS A 12 45.73 -81.71 49.61
CA LYS A 12 46.60 -80.91 48.70
C LYS A 12 46.29 -80.97 47.20
N VAL A 13 45.27 -81.71 46.75
CA VAL A 13 44.93 -81.80 45.30
C VAL A 13 43.71 -80.95 44.92
N GLY A 14 42.78 -80.66 45.84
CA GLY A 14 41.62 -79.80 45.57
C GLY A 14 41.92 -78.30 45.46
N SER A 15 42.96 -77.80 46.14
CA SER A 15 43.30 -76.36 46.16
C SER A 15 43.96 -75.88 44.86
N ALA A 16 44.76 -76.71 44.18
CA ALA A 16 45.41 -76.35 42.92
C ALA A 16 44.44 -76.29 41.74
N LEU A 17 43.45 -77.19 41.70
CA LEU A 17 42.41 -77.19 40.66
C LEU A 17 41.51 -75.96 40.80
N ILE A 18 41.07 -75.64 42.02
CA ILE A 18 40.29 -74.43 42.31
C ILE A 18 41.11 -73.18 41.96
N MET A 19 42.40 -73.12 42.32
CA MET A 19 43.26 -71.98 41.97
C MET A 19 43.37 -71.82 40.45
N THR A 20 43.51 -72.91 39.69
CA THR A 20 43.61 -72.87 38.22
C THR A 20 42.31 -72.44 37.56
N VAL A 21 41.16 -72.93 38.05
CA VAL A 21 39.82 -72.51 37.57
C VAL A 21 39.58 -71.04 37.90
N VAL A 22 39.92 -70.59 39.11
CA VAL A 22 39.80 -69.19 39.50
C VAL A 22 40.71 -68.31 38.64
N LEU A 23 41.98 -68.68 38.42
CA LEU A 23 42.93 -67.91 37.59
C LEU A 23 42.49 -67.83 36.13
N THR A 24 41.98 -68.93 35.56
CA THR A 24 41.51 -68.96 34.16
C THR A 24 40.22 -68.16 33.99
N VAL A 25 39.29 -68.22 34.94
CA VAL A 25 38.09 -67.38 34.95
C VAL A 25 38.46 -65.90 35.11
N LEU A 26 39.41 -65.57 35.98
CA LEU A 26 39.87 -64.19 36.20
C LEU A 26 40.56 -63.64 34.93
N LEU A 27 41.41 -64.44 34.28
CA LEU A 27 42.02 -64.11 32.98
C LEU A 27 40.97 -63.94 31.87
N ALA A 28 39.94 -64.81 31.83
CA ALA A 28 38.85 -64.68 30.86
C ALA A 28 38.01 -63.42 31.09
N ILE A 29 37.72 -63.09 32.35
CA ILE A 29 37.01 -61.85 32.72
C ILE A 29 37.83 -60.62 32.32
N VAL A 30 39.14 -60.61 32.60
CA VAL A 30 40.05 -59.52 32.21
C VAL A 30 40.11 -59.38 30.68
N ALA A 31 40.23 -60.50 29.96
CA ALA A 31 40.24 -60.49 28.49
C ALA A 31 38.93 -59.96 27.90
N VAL A 32 37.78 -60.36 28.44
CA VAL A 32 36.46 -59.84 28.03
C VAL A 32 36.33 -58.35 28.35
N MET A 33 36.83 -57.89 29.51
CA MET A 33 36.87 -56.46 29.83
C MET A 33 37.71 -55.68 28.84
N PHE A 34 38.91 -56.15 28.46
CA PHE A 34 39.73 -55.48 27.44
C PHE A 34 39.04 -55.40 26.09
N VAL A 35 38.35 -56.47 25.67
CA VAL A 35 37.57 -56.46 24.42
C VAL A 35 36.39 -55.50 24.50
N MET A 36 35.69 -55.44 25.65
CA MET A 36 34.60 -54.48 25.87
C MET A 36 35.10 -53.04 25.86
N VAL A 37 36.21 -52.73 26.54
CA VAL A 37 36.83 -51.39 26.53
C VAL A 37 37.27 -51.02 25.11
N ALA A 38 37.95 -51.91 24.39
CA ALA A 38 38.34 -51.65 23.00
C ALA A 38 37.13 -51.43 22.07
N ARG A 39 36.04 -52.17 22.25
CA ARG A 39 34.80 -51.96 21.51
C ARG A 39 34.12 -50.65 21.89
N MET A 40 34.15 -50.27 23.16
CA MET A 40 33.58 -49.01 23.67
C MET A 40 34.39 -47.80 23.17
N ASP A 41 35.72 -47.87 23.18
CA ASP A 41 36.61 -46.85 22.64
C ASP A 41 36.45 -46.72 21.12
N SER A 42 36.32 -47.84 20.41
CA SER A 42 36.04 -47.86 18.98
C SER A 42 34.66 -47.29 18.65
N ALA A 43 33.64 -47.61 19.45
CA ALA A 43 32.29 -47.05 19.30
C ALA A 43 32.23 -45.56 19.62
N SER A 44 32.92 -45.11 20.68
CA SER A 44 33.04 -43.70 21.06
C SER A 44 33.74 -42.89 19.96
N THR A 45 34.89 -43.38 19.49
CA THR A 45 35.64 -42.75 18.40
C THR A 45 34.82 -42.72 17.11
N SER A 46 34.11 -43.81 16.79
CA SER A 46 33.18 -43.85 15.65
C SER A 46 32.10 -42.78 15.75
N ASN A 47 31.45 -42.66 16.90
CA ASN A 47 30.37 -41.70 17.10
C ASN A 47 30.88 -40.26 16.97
N ILE A 48 32.09 -39.97 17.47
CA ILE A 48 32.72 -38.65 17.30
C ILE A 48 32.98 -38.35 15.82
N VAL A 49 33.50 -39.32 15.07
CA VAL A 49 33.80 -39.15 13.64
C VAL A 49 32.53 -39.00 12.80
N ASP A 50 31.52 -39.83 13.05
CA ASP A 50 30.22 -39.75 12.38
C ASP A 50 29.52 -38.42 12.73
N SER A 51 29.58 -37.98 13.98
CA SER A 51 29.08 -36.67 14.44
C SER A 51 29.74 -35.50 13.70
N LYS A 52 31.08 -35.51 13.59
CA LYS A 52 31.82 -34.48 12.82
C LYS A 52 31.49 -34.52 11.32
N THR A 53 31.25 -35.72 10.78
CA THR A 53 30.83 -35.88 9.38
C THR A 53 29.47 -35.24 9.15
N LEU A 54 28.50 -35.43 10.05
CA LEU A 54 27.18 -34.80 9.99
C LEU A 54 27.26 -33.28 10.10
N ASP A 55 28.09 -32.74 11.00
CA ASP A 55 28.27 -31.28 11.14
C ASP A 55 28.85 -30.66 9.86
N ASN A 56 29.82 -31.33 9.24
CA ASN A 56 30.39 -30.89 7.97
C ASN A 56 29.39 -31.01 6.82
N ALA A 57 28.57 -32.07 6.80
CA ALA A 57 27.52 -32.25 5.81
C ALA A 57 26.48 -31.13 5.91
N ALA A 58 26.02 -30.79 7.13
CA ALA A 58 25.09 -29.69 7.35
C ALA A 58 25.67 -28.34 6.90
N LYS A 59 26.94 -28.05 7.19
CA LYS A 59 27.62 -26.85 6.67
C LYS A 59 27.72 -26.83 5.14
N SER A 60 27.98 -27.98 4.53
CA SER A 60 28.03 -28.10 3.07
C SER A 60 26.66 -27.83 2.45
N ILE A 61 25.57 -28.26 3.10
CA ILE A 61 24.21 -27.95 2.67
C ILE A 61 23.95 -26.45 2.77
N ILE A 62 24.37 -25.77 3.84
CA ILE A 62 24.25 -24.31 3.95
C ILE A 62 25.00 -23.60 2.81
N GLU A 63 26.17 -24.09 2.42
CA GLU A 63 26.88 -23.55 1.24
C GLU A 63 26.15 -23.82 -0.07
N ILE A 64 25.44 -24.94 -0.20
CA ILE A 64 24.61 -25.24 -1.38
C ILE A 64 23.39 -24.32 -1.42
N ILE A 65 22.64 -24.22 -0.31
CA ILE A 65 21.51 -23.29 -0.18
C ILE A 65 21.97 -21.86 -0.46
N GLY A 66 23.11 -21.45 0.09
CA GLY A 66 23.64 -20.11 -0.11
C GLY A 66 24.02 -19.81 -1.56
N LYS A 67 24.44 -20.81 -2.34
CA LYS A 67 24.67 -20.62 -3.78
C LYS A 67 23.34 -20.48 -4.53
N GLU A 68 22.36 -21.30 -4.19
CA GLU A 68 21.05 -21.24 -4.81
C GLU A 68 20.41 -19.86 -4.58
N LEU A 69 20.36 -19.39 -3.33
CA LEU A 69 19.82 -18.06 -2.99
C LEU A 69 20.60 -16.89 -3.63
N VAL A 70 21.91 -17.05 -3.85
CA VAL A 70 22.69 -16.02 -4.57
C VAL A 70 22.32 -16.00 -6.04
N LEU A 71 22.25 -17.17 -6.67
CA LEU A 71 21.91 -17.28 -8.09
C LEU A 71 20.48 -16.81 -8.34
N ASP A 72 19.58 -17.09 -7.41
CA ASP A 72 18.16 -16.71 -7.41
C ASP A 72 17.90 -15.20 -7.28
N THR A 73 18.91 -14.41 -6.91
CA THR A 73 18.72 -12.97 -6.71
C THR A 73 18.49 -12.23 -8.06
N PRO A 74 17.46 -11.37 -8.18
CA PRO A 74 17.25 -10.56 -9.39
C PRO A 74 18.48 -9.73 -9.77
N GLY A 75 18.77 -9.64 -11.06
CA GLY A 75 19.98 -8.99 -11.59
C GLY A 75 21.28 -9.80 -11.50
N VAL A 76 21.29 -10.96 -10.82
CA VAL A 76 22.53 -11.75 -10.61
C VAL A 76 22.70 -12.84 -11.68
N ALA A 77 21.68 -13.65 -11.93
CA ALA A 77 21.75 -14.75 -12.89
C ALA A 77 20.57 -14.78 -13.89
N ASN A 78 20.02 -13.62 -14.23
CA ASN A 78 18.80 -13.47 -15.07
C ASN A 78 17.61 -14.28 -14.54
N GLN A 79 17.43 -14.28 -13.23
CA GLN A 79 16.30 -14.94 -12.57
C GLN A 79 15.06 -14.07 -12.59
N GLU A 80 13.93 -14.69 -12.27
CA GLU A 80 12.68 -13.96 -12.12
C GLU A 80 12.70 -13.00 -10.93
N TYR A 81 11.73 -12.09 -10.89
CA TYR A 81 11.70 -11.00 -9.92
C TYR A 81 11.03 -11.40 -8.59
N GLN A 82 10.23 -12.46 -8.62
CA GLN A 82 9.37 -12.91 -7.53
C GLN A 82 9.89 -14.21 -6.92
N ASP A 83 9.51 -14.49 -5.68
CA ASP A 83 9.72 -15.79 -5.03
C ASP A 83 8.38 -16.50 -4.86
N TYR A 84 8.13 -17.57 -5.63
CA TYR A 84 6.94 -18.42 -5.54
C TYR A 84 7.33 -19.90 -5.69
N PRO A 85 6.87 -20.81 -4.80
CA PRO A 85 7.24 -22.22 -4.85
C PRO A 85 6.74 -22.94 -6.12
N ASP A 86 7.55 -22.87 -7.18
CA ASP A 86 7.35 -23.52 -8.47
C ASP A 86 8.63 -24.15 -9.03
N VAL A 87 8.72 -24.24 -10.36
CA VAL A 87 9.83 -24.87 -11.08
C VAL A 87 11.09 -24.01 -11.15
N ASN A 88 10.96 -22.69 -11.00
CA ASN A 88 12.06 -21.74 -10.94
C ASN A 88 12.57 -21.66 -9.51
N ASP A 89 11.66 -21.57 -8.52
CA ASP A 89 12.01 -21.62 -7.10
C ASP A 89 11.80 -23.02 -6.51
N ALA A 90 12.35 -24.03 -7.17
CA ALA A 90 12.24 -25.42 -6.69
C ALA A 90 12.84 -25.60 -5.29
N TRP A 91 13.75 -24.71 -4.89
CA TRP A 91 14.36 -24.67 -3.57
C TRP A 91 13.39 -24.21 -2.46
N LEU A 92 12.32 -23.49 -2.80
CA LEU A 92 11.36 -22.91 -1.87
C LEU A 92 10.20 -23.88 -1.58
N ALA A 93 9.83 -24.02 -0.30
CA ALA A 93 8.70 -24.83 0.15
C ALA A 93 7.51 -23.95 0.58
N ASN A 94 6.31 -24.52 0.50
CA ASN A 94 5.13 -23.87 1.07
C ASN A 94 5.18 -23.86 2.60
N ILE A 95 4.66 -22.77 3.18
CA ILE A 95 4.63 -22.57 4.63
C ILE A 95 3.56 -23.43 5.33
N GLU A 96 2.44 -23.71 4.66
CA GLU A 96 1.34 -24.52 5.18
C GLU A 96 0.96 -25.65 4.22
N PRO A 97 0.52 -26.81 4.74
CA PRO A 97 -0.10 -27.84 3.94
C PRO A 97 -1.54 -27.43 3.57
N TYR A 98 -2.05 -27.95 2.47
CA TYR A 98 -3.42 -27.71 2.00
C TYR A 98 -4.20 -29.03 1.88
N THR A 99 -5.52 -28.94 1.83
CA THR A 99 -6.42 -30.09 1.62
C THR A 99 -7.44 -29.77 0.53
N THR A 100 -7.76 -30.77 -0.30
CA THR A 100 -8.80 -30.67 -1.34
C THR A 100 -10.08 -31.41 -0.99
N ASP A 101 -9.98 -32.41 -0.10
CA ASP A 101 -11.06 -33.33 0.28
C ASP A 101 -11.43 -33.23 1.77
N GLY A 102 -10.75 -32.35 2.52
CA GLY A 102 -10.90 -32.18 3.97
C GLY A 102 -10.36 -33.34 4.79
N THR A 103 -9.71 -34.34 4.17
CA THR A 103 -9.26 -35.58 4.82
C THR A 103 -7.74 -35.77 4.68
N ASN A 104 -7.23 -35.59 3.46
CA ASN A 104 -5.81 -35.70 3.16
C ASN A 104 -5.19 -34.33 3.02
N TYR A 105 -4.01 -34.19 3.60
CA TYR A 105 -3.23 -32.96 3.54
C TYR A 105 -1.97 -33.18 2.72
N TYR A 106 -1.63 -32.17 1.94
CA TYR A 106 -0.53 -32.20 0.99
C TYR A 106 0.32 -30.95 1.15
N TRP A 107 1.63 -31.10 0.98
CA TRP A 107 2.51 -29.98 0.68
C TRP A 107 2.41 -29.69 -0.81
N ARG A 108 1.96 -28.48 -1.16
CA ARG A 108 1.88 -28.06 -2.56
C ARG A 108 3.25 -28.12 -3.24
N GLN A 109 4.31 -27.77 -2.51
CA GLN A 109 5.70 -27.98 -2.90
C GLN A 109 6.60 -28.22 -1.68
N ILE A 110 7.58 -29.12 -1.82
CA ILE A 110 8.72 -29.31 -0.92
C ILE A 110 10.02 -28.87 -1.60
N SER A 111 11.03 -28.50 -0.82
CA SER A 111 12.31 -27.98 -1.33
C SER A 111 13.17 -29.03 -2.06
N ASP A 112 13.68 -28.68 -3.23
CA ASP A 112 14.77 -29.36 -3.94
C ASP A 112 15.93 -28.41 -4.25
N VAL A 113 16.82 -28.22 -3.26
CA VAL A 113 17.97 -27.31 -3.36
C VAL A 113 19.10 -27.83 -4.27
N THR A 114 19.04 -29.11 -4.68
CA THR A 114 20.17 -29.76 -5.38
C THR A 114 19.82 -30.20 -6.80
N GLY A 115 18.54 -30.10 -7.19
CA GLY A 115 17.99 -30.76 -8.38
C GLY A 115 17.91 -32.29 -8.26
N TYR A 116 18.29 -32.87 -7.12
CA TYR A 116 18.37 -34.31 -6.92
C TYR A 116 17.01 -35.00 -7.09
N LEU A 117 15.94 -34.35 -6.60
CA LEU A 117 14.58 -34.89 -6.67
C LEU A 117 14.07 -34.79 -8.11
N LYS A 118 14.25 -33.65 -8.75
CA LYS A 118 13.91 -33.42 -10.17
C LYS A 118 14.60 -34.40 -11.11
N ASP A 119 15.91 -34.59 -10.96
CA ASP A 119 16.74 -35.49 -11.80
C ASP A 119 16.31 -36.96 -11.70
N ARG A 120 15.65 -37.34 -10.62
CA ARG A 120 15.13 -38.70 -10.39
C ARG A 120 13.63 -38.81 -10.52
N THR A 121 12.95 -37.76 -10.98
CA THR A 121 11.49 -37.73 -11.14
C THR A 121 10.72 -37.94 -9.83
N PHE A 122 11.34 -37.60 -8.69
CA PHE A 122 10.68 -37.70 -7.39
C PHE A 122 9.56 -36.66 -7.33
N GLN A 123 8.42 -37.03 -6.74
CA GLN A 123 7.32 -36.09 -6.56
C GLN A 123 7.72 -34.96 -5.59
N THR A 124 7.81 -33.73 -6.09
CA THR A 124 8.09 -32.53 -5.30
C THR A 124 6.85 -31.67 -5.04
N ARG A 125 5.76 -31.93 -5.75
CA ARG A 125 4.48 -31.22 -5.64
C ARG A 125 3.37 -32.14 -5.17
N ASP A 126 2.41 -31.59 -4.44
CA ASP A 126 1.28 -32.32 -3.86
C ASP A 126 1.73 -33.55 -3.05
N VAL A 127 2.78 -33.37 -2.25
CA VAL A 127 3.40 -34.44 -1.44
C VAL A 127 2.54 -34.69 -0.20
N LEU A 128 2.11 -35.94 -0.02
CA LEU A 128 1.26 -36.31 1.10
C LEU A 128 1.99 -36.10 2.44
N VAL A 129 1.38 -35.30 3.32
CA VAL A 129 1.88 -34.97 4.67
C VAL A 129 1.99 -36.22 5.54
N ARG A 130 1.06 -37.16 5.36
CA ARG A 130 0.95 -38.40 6.13
C ARG A 130 1.50 -39.60 5.35
N PRO A 131 2.52 -40.32 5.86
CA PRO A 131 2.97 -41.56 5.23
C PRO A 131 1.91 -42.66 5.29
N SER A 132 1.83 -43.48 4.24
CA SER A 132 0.84 -44.56 4.11
C SER A 132 1.04 -45.62 5.19
N GLY A 133 -0.04 -46.01 5.87
CA GLY A 133 -0.01 -47.04 6.91
C GLY A 133 0.67 -46.63 8.23
N SER A 134 1.13 -45.38 8.37
CA SER A 134 1.60 -44.80 9.63
C SER A 134 0.82 -43.52 9.94
N THR A 135 0.87 -43.06 11.18
CA THR A 135 0.35 -41.75 11.53
C THR A 135 1.44 -40.69 11.56
N VAL A 136 2.66 -41.03 12.01
CA VAL A 136 3.84 -40.15 12.02
C VAL A 136 4.94 -40.65 11.10
N VAL A 137 5.79 -39.74 10.62
CA VAL A 137 7.13 -40.10 10.13
C VAL A 137 7.98 -40.48 11.34
N LYS A 138 8.59 -41.66 11.31
CA LYS A 138 9.49 -42.08 12.39
C LYS A 138 10.74 -41.19 12.37
N ASP A 139 11.41 -41.01 13.50
CA ASP A 139 12.72 -40.31 13.50
C ASP A 139 13.81 -41.12 12.80
N TYR A 140 13.75 -42.45 12.87
CA TYR A 140 14.75 -43.36 12.29
C TYR A 140 14.13 -44.37 11.31
N PRO A 141 13.42 -43.95 10.25
CA PRO A 141 12.96 -44.86 9.21
C PRO A 141 14.19 -45.43 8.52
N LYS A 142 14.19 -46.71 8.19
CA LYS A 142 15.22 -47.25 7.30
C LYS A 142 15.08 -46.54 5.96
N ILE A 143 16.16 -45.93 5.47
CA ILE A 143 16.18 -45.38 4.10
C ILE A 143 16.23 -46.58 3.15
N GLU A 144 15.23 -46.70 2.29
CA GLU A 144 15.17 -47.79 1.31
C GLU A 144 15.94 -47.39 0.04
N ILE A 145 16.79 -48.32 -0.40
CA ILE A 145 17.61 -48.17 -1.59
C ILE A 145 17.26 -49.36 -2.49
N VAL A 146 17.01 -49.09 -3.76
CA VAL A 146 16.77 -50.11 -4.77
C VAL A 146 18.05 -50.93 -4.94
N GLU A 147 18.03 -52.20 -4.53
CA GLU A 147 19.24 -53.06 -4.47
C GLU A 147 19.94 -53.21 -5.83
N THR A 148 19.21 -53.10 -6.94
CA THR A 148 19.75 -53.24 -8.31
C THR A 148 20.45 -51.98 -8.82
N THR A 149 20.07 -50.79 -8.34
CA THR A 149 20.64 -49.51 -8.81
C THR A 149 21.48 -48.80 -7.76
N GLY A 150 21.33 -49.16 -6.48
CA GLY A 150 22.00 -48.48 -5.37
C GLY A 150 21.49 -47.04 -5.14
N LEU A 151 20.32 -46.70 -5.72
CA LEU A 151 19.66 -45.40 -5.62
C LEU A 151 18.48 -45.45 -4.64
N LEU A 152 18.09 -44.29 -4.12
CA LEU A 152 16.90 -44.14 -3.29
C LEU A 152 15.65 -44.64 -4.03
N GLU A 153 14.78 -45.33 -3.30
CA GLU A 153 13.48 -45.79 -3.81
C GLU A 153 12.41 -44.71 -3.62
N ASP A 154 11.82 -44.21 -4.70
CA ASP A 154 10.69 -43.26 -4.65
C ASP A 154 9.35 -43.99 -4.56
N THR A 155 9.17 -44.72 -3.46
CA THR A 155 7.81 -44.98 -2.99
C THR A 155 7.43 -43.87 -2.01
N ILE A 156 6.16 -43.46 -2.04
CA ILE A 156 5.59 -42.33 -1.26
C ILE A 156 6.03 -42.38 0.22
N ASP A 157 6.28 -43.56 0.78
CA ASP A 157 6.60 -43.72 2.20
C ASP A 157 8.11 -43.82 2.50
N ASN A 158 8.95 -44.19 1.53
CA ASN A 158 10.35 -44.56 1.79
C ASN A 158 11.35 -43.41 1.63
N ALA A 159 11.01 -42.43 0.80
CA ALA A 159 11.84 -41.24 0.59
C ALA A 159 11.46 -40.07 1.50
N ASN A 160 10.25 -40.07 2.08
CA ASN A 160 9.76 -38.96 2.88
C ASN A 160 10.54 -38.82 4.21
N ALA A 161 10.77 -37.57 4.59
CA ALA A 161 11.49 -37.18 5.78
C ALA A 161 10.73 -36.04 6.47
N ASP A 162 10.88 -36.02 7.78
CA ASP A 162 10.54 -34.90 8.64
C ASP A 162 11.85 -34.15 8.85
N ALA A 163 12.02 -32.93 8.33
CA ALA A 163 13.23 -32.14 8.51
C ALA A 163 13.18 -31.29 9.79
N ASP A 164 12.02 -30.73 10.15
CA ASP A 164 11.85 -29.74 11.22
C ASP A 164 11.65 -30.32 12.64
N GLY A 165 11.27 -31.59 12.76
CA GLY A 165 11.16 -32.37 13.99
C GLY A 165 9.77 -32.44 14.57
N ASP A 166 8.75 -32.22 13.75
CA ASP A 166 7.36 -32.19 14.15
C ASP A 166 6.58 -33.48 13.76
N GLY A 167 7.26 -34.51 13.26
CA GLY A 167 6.65 -35.80 12.91
C GLY A 167 5.81 -35.78 11.62
N ILE A 168 5.79 -34.68 10.88
CA ILE A 168 5.18 -34.54 9.55
C ILE A 168 6.22 -34.78 8.45
N ALA A 169 5.83 -35.47 7.38
CA ALA A 169 6.66 -35.53 6.19
C ALA A 169 6.63 -34.19 5.47
N ASP A 170 7.69 -33.39 5.59
CA ASP A 170 7.80 -32.04 5.00
C ASP A 170 8.96 -31.92 4.00
N SER A 171 9.72 -33.00 3.82
CA SER A 171 10.90 -33.09 2.97
C SER A 171 11.08 -34.50 2.39
N LYS A 172 12.04 -34.67 1.48
CA LYS A 172 12.52 -35.99 1.03
C LYS A 172 14.03 -36.15 1.24
N TRP A 173 14.46 -37.39 1.45
CA TRP A 173 15.87 -37.74 1.52
C TRP A 173 16.55 -37.58 0.15
N ILE A 174 17.71 -36.95 0.15
CA ILE A 174 18.63 -36.81 -0.98
C ILE A 174 20.01 -37.34 -0.58
N GLU A 175 20.75 -37.91 -1.54
CA GLU A 175 22.13 -38.33 -1.32
C GLU A 175 23.08 -37.17 -1.64
N LEU A 176 23.96 -36.81 -0.70
CA LEU A 176 24.95 -35.76 -0.90
C LEU A 176 26.15 -36.32 -1.68
N ALA A 177 26.23 -35.98 -2.97
CA ALA A 177 27.30 -36.43 -3.84
C ALA A 177 28.69 -36.03 -3.32
N GLY A 178 29.62 -36.98 -3.30
CA GLY A 178 31.01 -36.74 -2.89
C GLY A 178 31.24 -36.64 -1.38
N ILE A 179 30.20 -36.68 -0.55
CA ILE A 179 30.31 -36.68 0.91
C ILE A 179 30.11 -38.10 1.43
N ASN A 180 31.21 -38.73 1.85
CA ASN A 180 31.20 -40.03 2.51
C ASN A 180 31.75 -39.91 3.92
N SER A 181 31.26 -40.76 4.83
CA SER A 181 31.89 -40.92 6.13
C SER A 181 33.29 -41.52 5.98
N SER A 182 34.10 -41.41 7.03
CA SER A 182 35.42 -42.06 7.12
C SER A 182 35.39 -43.57 6.89
N LYS A 183 34.21 -44.19 6.98
CA LYS A 183 33.95 -45.62 6.74
C LYS A 183 33.40 -45.91 5.35
N GLY A 184 33.40 -44.92 4.44
CA GLY A 184 32.87 -45.05 3.09
C GLY A 184 31.33 -45.14 3.01
N LYS A 185 30.61 -44.74 4.07
CA LYS A 185 29.15 -44.70 4.04
C LYS A 185 28.68 -43.40 3.39
N LYS A 186 27.69 -43.49 2.50
CA LYS A 186 26.98 -42.35 1.91
C LYS A 186 26.37 -41.46 2.99
N VAL A 187 26.28 -40.16 2.73
CA VAL A 187 25.58 -39.20 3.59
C VAL A 187 24.31 -38.74 2.89
N PHE A 188 23.22 -38.69 3.64
CA PHE A 188 21.91 -38.25 3.18
C PHE A 188 21.48 -36.96 3.88
N ALA A 189 20.65 -36.18 3.21
CA ALA A 189 20.06 -34.97 3.75
C ALA A 189 18.57 -34.90 3.42
N ALA A 190 17.81 -34.19 4.23
CA ALA A 190 16.45 -33.72 3.93
C ALA A 190 16.39 -32.25 4.32
N ILE A 191 15.80 -31.43 3.46
CA ILE A 191 15.88 -29.97 3.56
C ILE A 191 14.49 -29.40 3.30
N ARG A 192 14.07 -28.47 4.16
CA ARG A 192 12.92 -27.60 3.94
C ARG A 192 13.36 -26.16 4.12
N LEU A 193 13.00 -25.31 3.16
CA LEU A 193 13.34 -23.90 3.16
C LEU A 193 12.05 -23.10 3.03
N ILE A 194 11.73 -22.31 4.05
CA ILE A 194 10.52 -21.47 4.10
C ILE A 194 10.89 -19.99 4.05
N ASP A 195 9.98 -19.21 3.47
CA ASP A 195 10.08 -17.76 3.37
C ASP A 195 9.62 -17.07 4.67
N ASN A 196 10.46 -16.21 5.24
CA ASN A 196 10.10 -15.46 6.44
C ASN A 196 9.15 -14.28 6.17
N CYS A 197 9.15 -13.70 4.97
CA CYS A 197 8.17 -12.69 4.54
C CYS A 197 6.76 -13.27 4.31
N ALA A 198 6.60 -14.59 4.32
CA ALA A 198 5.29 -15.23 4.34
C ALA A 198 4.53 -15.03 5.67
N MET A 199 5.19 -14.49 6.70
CA MET A 199 4.71 -14.38 8.08
C MET A 199 4.64 -12.92 8.55
N VAL A 200 3.83 -12.64 9.56
CA VAL A 200 3.74 -11.32 10.17
C VAL A 200 4.94 -11.06 11.06
N ASN A 201 5.69 -10.01 10.76
CA ASN A 201 6.82 -9.60 11.58
C ASN A 201 6.36 -8.87 12.83
N VAL A 202 6.60 -9.47 13.99
CA VAL A 202 6.14 -8.94 15.27
C VAL A 202 6.93 -7.74 15.78
N ASN A 203 8.05 -7.39 15.16
CA ASN A 203 8.78 -6.17 15.49
C ASN A 203 8.27 -4.95 14.71
N THR A 204 7.61 -5.17 13.56
CA THR A 204 7.18 -4.07 12.68
C THR A 204 5.66 -3.94 12.60
N ALA A 205 4.88 -5.00 12.84
CA ALA A 205 3.42 -4.96 12.79
C ALA A 205 2.80 -4.48 14.11
N TYR A 206 1.57 -3.95 14.11
CA TYR A 206 0.88 -3.54 15.35
C TYR A 206 -0.63 -3.78 15.31
N LYS A 207 -1.42 -2.78 14.95
CA LYS A 207 -2.87 -2.88 14.93
C LYS A 207 -3.40 -2.02 13.81
N PHE A 208 -4.46 -2.52 13.20
CA PHE A 208 -5.27 -1.77 12.28
C PHE A 208 -6.74 -2.07 12.62
N ASP A 209 -7.56 -1.02 12.71
CA ASP A 209 -9.01 -1.16 12.82
C ASP A 209 -9.70 -0.46 11.64
N ALA A 210 -10.14 -1.25 10.67
CA ALA A 210 -10.90 -0.79 9.51
C ALA A 210 -12.23 -0.12 9.85
N ASN A 211 -12.75 -0.38 11.06
CA ASN A 211 -14.06 0.08 11.50
C ASN A 211 -13.97 1.19 12.54
N THR A 212 -12.76 1.63 12.91
CA THR A 212 -12.60 2.64 13.95
C THR A 212 -13.36 3.90 13.55
N THR A 213 -14.32 4.32 14.37
CA THR A 213 -15.03 5.57 14.13
C THR A 213 -14.23 6.78 14.64
N VAL A 214 -13.14 6.53 15.37
CA VAL A 214 -12.25 7.56 15.92
C VAL A 214 -11.46 8.17 14.77
N SER A 215 -11.67 9.45 14.51
CA SER A 215 -11.01 10.18 13.42
C SER A 215 -9.49 9.99 13.43
N GLY A 216 -8.86 10.06 14.61
CA GLY A 216 -7.40 9.89 14.79
C GLY A 216 -6.80 8.55 14.35
N ASP A 217 -7.53 7.44 14.45
CA ASP A 217 -7.03 6.11 14.08
C ASP A 217 -7.28 5.80 12.60
N ARG A 218 -8.32 6.39 11.99
CA ARG A 218 -8.57 6.26 10.53
C ARG A 218 -7.45 6.89 9.71
N PHE A 219 -6.77 7.92 10.24
CA PHE A 219 -5.64 8.58 9.59
C PHE A 219 -4.33 7.77 9.65
N ARG A 220 -4.29 6.63 10.37
CA ARG A 220 -3.08 5.82 10.55
C ARG A 220 -3.00 4.61 9.62
N VAL A 221 -3.82 4.56 8.56
CA VAL A 221 -3.98 3.38 7.71
C VAL A 221 -3.96 3.82 6.24
N ASP A 222 -2.80 4.22 5.78
CA ASP A 222 -2.54 4.77 4.45
C ASP A 222 -1.55 3.96 3.60
N GLY A 223 -1.04 2.85 4.14
CA GLY A 223 0.00 2.02 3.54
C GLY A 223 1.43 2.49 3.80
N THR A 224 1.65 3.62 4.49
CA THR A 224 2.98 4.24 4.62
C THR A 224 3.92 3.57 5.60
N SER A 225 3.37 2.79 6.54
CA SER A 225 4.11 2.23 7.66
C SER A 225 3.80 0.76 7.87
N GLN A 226 4.82 -0.04 8.16
CA GLN A 226 4.65 -1.47 8.41
C GLN A 226 3.88 -1.76 9.71
N LEU A 227 3.74 -0.76 10.59
CA LEU A 227 2.88 -0.84 11.78
C LEU A 227 1.40 -1.10 11.45
N GLN A 228 1.00 -0.81 10.21
CA GLN A 228 -0.38 -0.93 9.73
C GLN A 228 -0.75 -2.38 9.36
N ILE A 229 0.20 -3.32 9.41
CA ILE A 229 -0.10 -4.75 9.36
C ILE A 229 -0.75 -5.16 10.68
N ASN A 230 -1.93 -5.78 10.60
CA ASN A 230 -2.81 -6.03 11.73
C ASN A 230 -2.38 -7.24 12.59
N LEU A 231 -1.32 -7.08 13.40
CA LEU A 231 -0.93 -8.12 14.35
C LEU A 231 -2.03 -8.40 15.40
N ASN A 232 -2.82 -7.38 15.77
CA ASN A 232 -3.97 -7.55 16.66
C ASN A 232 -5.01 -8.56 16.12
N GLY A 233 -5.21 -8.63 14.80
CA GLY A 233 -6.09 -9.61 14.17
C GLY A 233 -5.62 -11.06 14.32
N LEU A 234 -4.33 -11.26 14.58
CA LEU A 234 -3.76 -12.56 14.91
C LEU A 234 -3.86 -12.89 16.41
N LEU A 235 -4.37 -12.02 17.27
CA LEU A 235 -4.57 -12.32 18.68
C LEU A 235 -5.87 -13.10 18.96
N LYS A 236 -5.92 -13.80 20.09
CA LYS A 236 -7.09 -14.45 20.68
C LYS A 236 -8.11 -13.39 21.08
N THR A 237 -9.38 -13.77 21.04
CA THR A 237 -10.43 -12.88 21.57
C THR A 237 -10.18 -12.58 23.06
N GLY A 238 -10.03 -11.30 23.40
CA GLY A 238 -9.76 -10.82 24.76
C GLY A 238 -8.28 -10.59 25.11
N ASP A 239 -7.38 -10.90 24.17
CA ASP A 239 -5.97 -10.56 24.28
C ASP A 239 -5.71 -9.09 23.86
N ASP A 240 -4.69 -8.48 24.44
CA ASP A 240 -4.42 -7.04 24.34
C ASP A 240 -3.07 -6.77 23.64
N ILE A 241 -3.13 -6.22 22.42
CA ILE A 241 -1.97 -5.88 21.59
C ILE A 241 -1.05 -4.85 22.26
N ASP A 242 -1.56 -4.01 23.16
CA ASP A 242 -0.74 -2.99 23.83
C ASP A 242 0.26 -3.62 24.78
N ARG A 243 -0.03 -4.83 25.29
CA ARG A 243 0.96 -5.58 26.07
C ARG A 243 2.10 -6.10 25.21
N PHE A 244 1.79 -6.47 23.97
CA PHE A 244 2.80 -6.82 22.98
C PHE A 244 3.72 -5.64 22.71
N HIS A 245 3.12 -4.46 22.51
CA HIS A 245 3.89 -3.25 22.29
C HIS A 245 4.71 -2.85 23.52
N LYS A 246 4.19 -2.95 24.75
CA LYS A 246 4.99 -2.72 25.97
C LYS A 246 6.18 -3.67 26.08
N ALA A 247 6.04 -4.93 25.68
CA ALA A 247 7.11 -5.91 25.76
C ALA A 247 8.31 -5.57 24.84
N ARG A 248 8.06 -5.00 23.66
CA ARG A 248 9.09 -4.52 22.71
C ARG A 248 9.44 -3.02 22.87
N GLY A 249 8.52 -2.26 23.47
CA GLY A 249 8.50 -0.81 23.66
C GLY A 249 9.25 -0.31 24.89
N GLY A 250 9.34 -1.15 25.93
CA GLY A 250 9.82 -0.73 27.25
C GLY A 250 8.75 0.03 28.05
N SER A 251 9.10 0.46 29.27
CA SER A 251 8.19 1.16 30.18
C SER A 251 7.74 2.55 29.72
N ASP A 252 8.44 3.11 28.72
CA ASP A 252 8.23 4.47 28.21
C ASP A 252 7.45 4.48 26.88
N ALA A 253 7.04 3.32 26.37
CA ALA A 253 6.14 3.23 25.22
C ALA A 253 4.72 3.67 25.62
N THR A 254 4.44 4.96 25.43
CA THR A 254 3.11 5.57 25.59
C THR A 254 2.25 5.28 24.36
N ASP A 255 0.95 5.12 24.56
CA ASP A 255 -0.04 4.86 23.48
C ASP A 255 -0.42 6.16 22.72
N ASP A 256 0.46 7.17 22.72
CA ASP A 256 0.26 8.45 22.04
C ASP A 256 0.86 8.44 20.63
N SER A 257 0.36 9.32 19.74
CA SER A 257 0.86 9.45 18.35
C SER A 257 2.37 9.59 18.27
N ASP A 258 2.94 10.36 19.18
CA ASP A 258 4.36 10.69 19.19
C ASP A 258 5.22 9.47 19.54
N GLY A 259 4.73 8.57 20.40
CA GLY A 259 5.38 7.29 20.70
C GLY A 259 5.43 6.33 19.50
N TRP A 260 4.41 6.34 18.65
CA TRP A 260 4.29 5.47 17.48
C TRP A 260 5.17 5.90 16.32
N ASP A 261 5.18 7.19 15.98
CA ASP A 261 6.08 7.72 14.95
C ASP A 261 7.54 7.51 15.37
N ASN A 262 7.84 7.66 16.66
CA ASN A 262 9.17 7.36 17.20
C ASN A 262 9.49 5.86 17.13
N TYR A 263 8.56 4.97 17.43
CA TYR A 263 8.80 3.52 17.31
C TYR A 263 9.04 3.11 15.86
N ASP A 264 8.25 3.63 14.91
CA ASP A 264 8.41 3.29 13.50
C ASP A 264 9.79 3.71 12.99
N ASN A 265 10.15 4.96 13.26
CA ASN A 265 11.43 5.53 12.88
C ASN A 265 12.60 4.81 13.59
N LEU A 266 12.53 4.62 14.90
CA LEU A 266 13.69 4.15 15.69
C LEU A 266 13.80 2.62 15.76
N VAL A 267 12.72 1.88 15.52
CA VAL A 267 12.67 0.42 15.65
C VAL A 267 12.27 -0.26 14.36
N SER A 268 11.11 0.03 13.74
CA SER A 268 10.68 -0.70 12.52
C SER A 268 11.74 -0.64 11.42
N TRP A 269 12.32 0.53 11.19
CA TRP A 269 13.38 0.74 10.20
C TRP A 269 14.78 0.25 10.62
N LYS A 270 15.02 0.00 11.91
CA LYS A 270 16.37 -0.24 12.49
C LYS A 270 16.44 -1.33 13.56
N TYR A 271 15.53 -2.30 13.60
CA TYR A 271 15.53 -3.26 14.71
C TYR A 271 16.76 -4.19 14.72
N ASP A 272 17.54 -4.25 13.64
CA ASP A 272 18.86 -4.89 13.59
C ASP A 272 19.97 -4.06 14.27
N SER A 273 19.69 -2.80 14.60
CA SER A 273 20.58 -1.87 15.32
C SER A 273 19.77 -0.81 16.09
N PRO A 274 18.94 -1.20 17.07
CA PRO A 274 18.09 -0.27 17.80
C PRO A 274 18.95 0.72 18.61
N PRO A 275 18.55 2.00 18.71
CA PRO A 275 19.35 3.03 19.38
C PRO A 275 19.52 2.73 20.88
N SER A 276 20.76 2.73 21.35
CA SER A 276 21.12 2.17 22.66
C SER A 276 21.04 3.13 23.86
N SER A 277 20.63 4.39 23.70
CA SER A 277 20.88 5.42 24.74
C SER A 277 19.73 6.35 25.13
N SER A 278 18.57 6.32 24.48
CA SER A 278 17.50 7.29 24.75
C SER A 278 16.09 6.70 24.86
N PHE A 279 15.85 5.51 24.34
CA PHE A 279 14.55 4.83 24.41
C PHE A 279 14.78 3.36 24.79
N SER A 280 14.02 2.86 25.76
CA SER A 280 14.17 1.51 26.31
C SER A 280 13.56 0.42 25.40
N TYR A 281 13.77 0.50 24.08
CA TYR A 281 13.23 -0.47 23.13
C TYR A 281 14.00 -1.79 23.19
N LEU A 282 13.26 -2.90 23.27
CA LEU A 282 13.77 -4.28 23.36
C LEU A 282 13.06 -5.17 22.33
N PRO A 283 13.30 -4.95 21.03
CA PRO A 283 12.71 -5.78 19.98
C PRO A 283 13.03 -7.27 20.18
N PHE A 284 12.23 -8.14 19.58
CA PHE A 284 12.47 -9.57 19.56
C PHE A 284 13.67 -9.88 18.65
N ASP A 285 14.58 -10.72 19.14
CA ASP A 285 15.87 -10.96 18.48
C ASP A 285 15.90 -12.31 17.76
N ILE A 286 17.08 -12.69 17.26
CA ILE A 286 17.28 -13.96 16.55
C ILE A 286 17.10 -15.19 17.45
N SER A 287 17.30 -15.05 18.77
CA SER A 287 17.04 -16.12 19.73
C SER A 287 15.54 -16.39 19.82
N ASP A 288 14.74 -15.32 19.87
CA ASP A 288 13.29 -15.41 19.84
C ASP A 288 12.79 -16.08 18.53
N GLU A 289 13.43 -15.78 17.39
CA GLU A 289 13.13 -16.44 16.11
C GLU A 289 13.44 -17.95 16.14
N LEU A 290 14.63 -18.34 16.63
CA LEU A 290 15.02 -19.75 16.69
C LEU A 290 14.07 -20.57 17.57
N GLU A 291 13.56 -19.97 18.64
CA GLU A 291 12.58 -20.59 19.52
C GLU A 291 11.22 -20.73 18.85
N LEU A 292 10.76 -19.72 18.10
CA LEU A 292 9.55 -19.81 17.25
C LEU A 292 9.65 -20.90 16.19
N ARG A 293 10.84 -21.04 15.58
CA ARG A 293 11.09 -22.02 14.51
C ARG A 293 11.27 -23.44 15.02
N TYR A 294 11.48 -23.65 16.31
CA TYR A 294 11.66 -24.98 16.86
C TYR A 294 10.36 -25.80 16.82
N ARG A 295 10.34 -26.84 15.97
CA ARG A 295 9.19 -27.73 15.70
C ARG A 295 8.01 -27.00 15.06
N TYR A 296 8.11 -26.83 13.75
CA TYR A 296 7.34 -25.85 13.01
C TYR A 296 5.85 -26.18 12.82
N CYS A 297 5.34 -27.41 12.93
CA CYS A 297 3.88 -27.63 12.94
C CYS A 297 3.33 -28.33 14.20
N ILE A 298 4.16 -28.65 15.20
CA ILE A 298 3.70 -29.24 16.47
C ILE A 298 3.73 -28.25 17.62
N ASP A 299 2.64 -28.21 18.39
CA ASP A 299 2.57 -27.58 19.71
C ASP A 299 3.71 -28.04 20.63
N GLY A 300 4.73 -27.21 20.76
CA GLY A 300 5.77 -27.33 21.78
C GLY A 300 5.32 -26.68 23.09
N ARG A 301 5.80 -27.20 24.23
CA ARG A 301 5.75 -26.49 25.52
C ARG A 301 6.87 -25.45 25.68
N PHE A 302 7.82 -25.44 24.74
CA PHE A 302 8.91 -24.48 24.76
C PHE A 302 8.35 -23.14 24.32
N ALA A 303 8.47 -22.16 25.20
CA ALA A 303 7.93 -20.83 25.01
C ALA A 303 9.11 -19.88 24.80
N SER A 304 9.10 -19.13 23.70
CA SER A 304 10.04 -18.03 23.51
C SER A 304 9.74 -16.88 24.46
N ARG A 305 10.57 -15.82 24.54
CA ARG A 305 10.19 -14.62 25.35
C ARG A 305 8.81 -14.10 24.95
N LEU A 306 8.56 -14.12 23.64
CA LEU A 306 7.29 -13.82 23.00
C LEU A 306 6.11 -14.66 23.54
N GLU A 307 6.35 -15.88 24.01
CA GLU A 307 5.30 -16.81 24.47
C GLU A 307 5.29 -16.98 26.00
N ALA A 308 6.43 -16.70 26.65
CA ALA A 308 6.70 -16.97 28.05
C ALA A 308 6.35 -15.81 28.98
N ASP A 309 6.35 -14.56 28.48
CA ASP A 309 6.01 -13.40 29.30
C ASP A 309 4.56 -13.53 29.80
N ALA A 310 4.36 -13.27 31.09
CA ALA A 310 3.03 -13.24 31.71
C ALA A 310 2.18 -12.07 31.19
N ASN A 311 2.84 -11.06 30.64
CA ASN A 311 2.22 -9.87 30.09
C ASN A 311 1.91 -10.01 28.60
N ILE A 312 2.61 -10.87 27.84
CA ILE A 312 2.32 -11.04 26.41
C ILE A 312 1.07 -11.94 26.25
N PRO A 313 0.20 -11.69 25.25
CA PRO A 313 -1.09 -12.34 25.19
C PRO A 313 -1.03 -13.87 25.00
N ALA A 314 -2.00 -14.60 25.58
CA ALA A 314 -2.00 -16.07 25.63
C ALA A 314 -2.21 -16.74 24.26
N THR A 315 -2.51 -15.96 23.23
CA THR A 315 -2.55 -16.34 21.80
C THR A 315 -1.35 -17.17 21.39
N LEU A 316 -0.18 -16.86 21.95
CA LEU A 316 1.10 -17.40 21.52
C LEU A 316 1.52 -18.63 22.35
N ARG A 317 0.80 -18.94 23.42
CA ARG A 317 1.10 -20.08 24.28
C ARG A 317 0.60 -21.37 23.63
N GLY A 318 1.54 -22.19 23.17
CA GLY A 318 1.30 -23.54 22.70
C GLY A 318 0.52 -24.34 23.75
N ARG A 319 -0.56 -24.99 23.33
CA ARG A 319 -1.44 -25.77 24.22
C ARG A 319 -0.92 -27.20 24.44
N GLY A 320 0.29 -27.49 23.98
CA GLY A 320 0.91 -28.82 24.01
C GLY A 320 0.57 -29.63 25.27
N THR A 321 -0.08 -30.77 25.04
CA THR A 321 -0.24 -31.81 26.08
C THR A 321 1.12 -32.19 26.63
N LYS A 322 1.20 -32.78 27.84
CA LYS A 322 2.50 -33.25 28.40
C LYS A 322 3.23 -34.25 27.49
N ASP A 323 2.50 -34.84 26.55
CA ASP A 323 2.99 -35.77 25.55
C ASP A 323 3.34 -34.99 24.27
N PHE A 324 4.64 -34.82 24.06
CA PHE A 324 5.21 -34.28 22.81
C PHE A 324 4.91 -35.26 21.66
N GLY A 325 4.65 -34.78 20.44
CA GLY A 325 4.47 -35.64 19.25
C GLY A 325 3.02 -36.06 18.93
N ASN A 326 2.03 -35.49 19.62
CA ASN A 326 0.67 -36.02 19.63
C ASN A 326 -0.21 -35.65 18.42
N LEU A 327 0.25 -34.81 17.48
CA LEU A 327 -0.57 -34.38 16.33
C LEU A 327 -0.99 -35.57 15.46
N TYR A 328 -0.26 -36.68 15.54
CA TYR A 328 -0.57 -37.91 14.81
C TYR A 328 -0.58 -39.18 15.66
N ASP A 329 -0.21 -39.16 16.94
CA ASP A 329 -0.04 -40.41 17.71
C ASP A 329 -1.34 -41.25 17.81
N THR A 330 -2.53 -40.69 17.56
CA THR A 330 -3.81 -41.44 17.73
C THR A 330 -5.05 -41.04 16.91
N ASN A 331 -5.13 -39.86 16.26
CA ASN A 331 -6.36 -39.44 15.56
C ASN A 331 -6.09 -38.53 14.33
N PRO A 332 -6.53 -38.88 13.10
CA PRO A 332 -6.45 -38.01 11.92
C PRO A 332 -7.15 -36.65 12.05
N ASP A 333 -8.16 -36.50 12.92
CA ASP A 333 -8.88 -35.22 13.12
C ASP A 333 -7.98 -34.09 13.68
N LYS A 334 -6.79 -34.43 14.17
CA LYS A 334 -5.87 -33.49 14.83
C LYS A 334 -5.18 -32.51 13.89
N LEU A 335 -4.99 -32.83 12.61
CA LEU A 335 -4.45 -31.86 11.66
C LEU A 335 -5.51 -30.84 11.23
N THR A 336 -6.77 -31.26 11.12
CA THR A 336 -7.90 -30.34 10.96
C THR A 336 -8.06 -29.44 12.17
N ASP A 337 -7.94 -29.96 13.40
CA ASP A 337 -7.91 -29.15 14.63
C ASP A 337 -6.70 -28.20 14.68
N TRP A 338 -5.52 -28.62 14.22
CA TRP A 338 -4.37 -27.70 14.07
C TRP A 338 -4.66 -26.61 13.05
N GLN A 339 -5.17 -26.96 11.86
CA GLN A 339 -5.52 -25.99 10.83
C GLN A 339 -6.55 -24.98 11.35
N ASP A 340 -7.58 -25.45 12.04
CA ASP A 340 -8.58 -24.61 12.67
C ASP A 340 -7.96 -23.63 13.67
N ARG A 341 -7.01 -24.08 14.50
CA ARG A 341 -6.33 -23.21 15.47
C ARG A 341 -5.44 -22.15 14.84
N ILE A 342 -4.89 -22.39 13.64
CA ILE A 342 -4.09 -21.39 12.94
C ILE A 342 -4.96 -20.46 12.07
N THR A 343 -6.02 -20.96 11.43
CA THR A 343 -6.80 -20.18 10.44
C THR A 343 -8.11 -19.61 10.95
N LYS A 344 -8.76 -20.19 11.99
CA LYS A 344 -10.06 -19.69 12.48
C LYS A 344 -9.86 -18.48 13.39
N PRO A 345 -10.48 -17.33 13.08
CA PRO A 345 -10.33 -16.11 13.88
C PRO A 345 -10.80 -16.26 15.34
N ASP A 346 -11.85 -17.05 15.58
CA ASP A 346 -12.52 -17.20 16.88
C ASP A 346 -12.22 -18.52 17.61
N ASP A 347 -11.22 -19.26 17.16
CA ASP A 347 -10.79 -20.45 17.88
C ASP A 347 -10.24 -20.09 19.27
N THR A 348 -10.87 -20.66 20.30
CA THR A 348 -10.51 -20.43 21.71
C THR A 348 -9.14 -21.03 22.06
N TYR A 349 -8.63 -21.92 21.23
CA TYR A 349 -7.36 -22.61 21.34
C TYR A 349 -6.36 -22.22 20.26
N SER A 350 -6.53 -21.08 19.59
CA SER A 350 -5.61 -20.62 18.54
C SER A 350 -4.13 -20.70 18.94
N ASP A 351 -3.28 -21.17 18.03
CA ASP A 351 -1.84 -21.27 18.19
C ASP A 351 -1.17 -20.75 16.92
N ARG A 352 -0.95 -19.44 16.87
CA ARG A 352 -0.57 -18.72 15.64
C ARG A 352 0.92 -18.46 15.55
N ARG A 353 1.74 -19.12 16.36
CA ARG A 353 3.22 -18.95 16.37
C ARG A 353 3.85 -19.14 14.99
N HIS A 354 3.27 -20.03 14.19
CA HIS A 354 3.75 -20.39 12.84
C HIS A 354 3.46 -19.31 11.79
N LEU A 355 2.60 -18.35 12.11
CA LEU A 355 2.27 -17.21 11.24
C LEU A 355 3.08 -15.97 11.58
N LEU A 356 3.96 -16.06 12.57
CA LEU A 356 4.71 -14.95 13.13
C LEU A 356 6.20 -15.17 12.90
N THR A 357 6.93 -14.09 12.72
CA THR A 357 8.40 -14.04 12.67
C THR A 357 8.89 -12.82 13.41
N THR A 358 10.11 -12.85 13.91
CA THR A 358 10.84 -11.66 14.40
C THR A 358 11.84 -11.16 13.35
N TYR A 359 12.03 -11.92 12.27
CA TYR A 359 13.09 -11.72 11.30
C TYR A 359 12.61 -11.90 9.85
N SER A 360 12.11 -10.81 9.23
CA SER A 360 11.74 -10.78 7.82
C SER A 360 12.16 -9.48 7.11
N PHE A 361 12.80 -9.66 5.95
CA PHE A 361 13.28 -8.57 5.11
C PHE A 361 13.05 -8.88 3.65
N ASP A 362 12.76 -7.84 2.90
CA ASP A 362 12.85 -7.80 1.44
C ASP A 362 13.67 -6.58 1.00
N ARG A 363 13.77 -6.38 -0.32
CA ARG A 363 14.50 -5.26 -0.91
C ARG A 363 13.68 -4.52 -1.95
N LEU A 364 13.80 -3.21 -1.91
CA LEU A 364 13.34 -2.27 -2.94
C LEU A 364 14.33 -2.24 -4.10
N ILE A 365 14.45 -3.37 -4.80
CA ILE A 365 15.24 -3.50 -6.03
C ILE A 365 14.33 -3.90 -7.20
N ASP A 366 14.71 -3.55 -8.41
CA ASP A 366 14.00 -3.86 -9.65
C ASP A 366 14.44 -5.24 -10.23
N PRO A 367 13.84 -5.71 -11.34
CA PRO A 367 14.21 -6.97 -11.98
C PRO A 367 15.69 -7.05 -12.43
N ASN A 368 16.36 -5.91 -12.63
CA ASN A 368 17.77 -5.83 -12.97
C ASN A 368 18.68 -5.84 -11.72
N GLY A 369 18.09 -5.94 -10.51
CA GLY A 369 18.81 -5.93 -9.24
C GLY A 369 19.26 -4.53 -8.81
N GLU A 370 18.84 -3.48 -9.51
CA GLU A 370 19.12 -2.10 -9.15
C GLU A 370 18.08 -1.58 -8.16
N LYS A 371 18.36 -0.47 -7.47
CA LYS A 371 17.37 0.13 -6.58
C LYS A 371 16.13 0.59 -7.37
N MET A 372 14.94 0.34 -6.82
CA MET A 372 13.69 0.91 -7.32
C MET A 372 13.73 2.44 -7.27
N PHE A 373 13.01 3.07 -8.20
CA PHE A 373 12.84 4.51 -8.22
C PHE A 373 11.92 4.95 -7.07
N TYR A 374 12.41 5.89 -6.25
CA TYR A 374 11.64 6.45 -5.16
C TYR A 374 10.80 7.62 -5.65
N VAL A 375 9.49 7.41 -5.74
CA VAL A 375 8.56 8.35 -6.41
C VAL A 375 8.31 9.64 -5.64
N ARG A 376 8.79 9.80 -4.39
CA ARG A 376 8.64 11.08 -3.66
C ARG A 376 9.87 12.00 -3.71
N SER A 377 11.01 11.58 -4.27
CA SER A 377 12.22 12.42 -4.35
C SER A 377 12.65 12.76 -5.77
N ALA A 378 11.70 12.76 -6.70
CA ALA A 378 11.95 13.22 -8.06
C ALA A 378 12.10 14.75 -8.05
N ASN A 379 13.15 15.29 -7.41
CA ASN A 379 13.59 16.66 -7.65
C ASN A 379 13.85 16.82 -9.16
N SER A 380 13.57 18.01 -9.69
CA SER A 380 13.59 18.50 -11.08
C SER A 380 14.89 18.39 -11.88
N ASP A 381 15.78 17.43 -11.58
CA ASP A 381 16.91 17.11 -12.46
C ASP A 381 16.35 16.39 -13.70
N GLU A 382 16.37 17.02 -14.88
CA GLU A 382 15.89 16.47 -16.16
C GLU A 382 16.40 15.03 -16.41
N ASN A 383 17.60 14.69 -15.89
CA ASN A 383 18.18 13.35 -16.01
C ASN A 383 17.41 12.28 -15.22
N LYS A 384 16.68 12.64 -14.16
CA LYS A 384 15.88 11.70 -13.36
C LYS A 384 14.57 11.32 -14.04
N ALA A 385 13.93 12.25 -14.75
CA ALA A 385 12.70 11.97 -15.49
C ALA A 385 12.99 10.94 -16.59
N GLN A 386 14.06 11.14 -17.35
CA GLN A 386 14.49 10.16 -18.35
C GLN A 386 14.87 8.80 -17.73
N LEU A 387 15.56 8.81 -16.58
CA LEU A 387 15.90 7.57 -15.87
C LEU A 387 14.64 6.80 -15.40
N LEU A 388 13.62 7.51 -14.89
CA LEU A 388 12.35 6.90 -14.53
C LEU A 388 11.65 6.33 -15.77
N TYR A 389 11.59 7.09 -16.86
CA TYR A 389 11.02 6.61 -18.13
C TYR A 389 11.69 5.33 -18.60
N ASP A 390 13.02 5.30 -18.65
CA ASP A 390 13.79 4.14 -19.11
C ASP A 390 13.47 2.90 -18.24
N LYS A 391 13.38 3.06 -16.91
CA LYS A 391 12.97 1.98 -15.99
C LYS A 391 11.52 1.53 -16.21
N LEU A 392 10.60 2.46 -16.46
CA LEU A 392 9.19 2.11 -16.72
C LEU A 392 9.03 1.40 -18.06
N VAL A 393 9.79 1.77 -19.09
CA VAL A 393 9.79 1.07 -20.39
C VAL A 393 10.27 -0.37 -20.26
N ASP A 394 11.21 -0.65 -19.35
CA ASP A 394 11.64 -2.02 -19.01
C ASP A 394 10.52 -2.87 -18.37
N ALA A 395 9.42 -2.26 -17.93
CA ALA A 395 8.24 -2.97 -17.43
C ALA A 395 7.34 -3.53 -18.55
N ILE A 396 7.46 -3.02 -19.77
CA ILE A 396 6.65 -3.44 -20.91
C ILE A 396 6.99 -4.88 -21.27
N ASP A 397 5.96 -5.71 -21.40
CA ASP A 397 6.11 -7.09 -21.83
C ASP A 397 6.63 -7.13 -23.28
N LYS A 398 7.77 -7.81 -23.47
CA LYS A 398 8.49 -7.89 -24.74
C LYS A 398 7.74 -8.74 -25.77
N ASP A 399 6.80 -9.58 -25.33
CA ASP A 399 6.01 -10.46 -26.18
C ASP A 399 4.77 -9.77 -26.79
N LEU A 400 4.43 -8.56 -26.33
CA LEU A 400 3.33 -7.78 -26.89
C LEU A 400 3.57 -7.42 -28.36
N PRO A 401 2.52 -7.25 -29.18
CA PRO A 401 2.65 -6.70 -30.52
C PRO A 401 3.37 -5.34 -30.51
N SER A 402 4.24 -5.09 -31.49
CA SER A 402 5.05 -3.85 -31.51
C SER A 402 4.20 -2.57 -31.47
N ALA A 403 3.00 -2.59 -32.07
CA ALA A 403 2.07 -1.46 -32.01
C ALA A 403 1.56 -1.17 -30.59
N ASP A 404 1.33 -2.21 -29.79
CA ASP A 404 0.87 -2.08 -28.40
C ASP A 404 2.02 -1.65 -27.50
N GLN A 405 3.22 -2.23 -27.67
CA GLN A 405 4.43 -1.75 -26.98
C GLN A 405 4.67 -0.27 -27.27
N ASP A 406 4.50 0.14 -28.52
CA ASP A 406 4.71 1.52 -28.95
C ASP A 406 3.71 2.48 -28.30
N ARG A 407 2.43 2.07 -28.21
CA ARG A 407 1.41 2.81 -27.49
C ARG A 407 1.74 2.94 -26.01
N LEU A 408 2.09 1.84 -25.35
CA LEU A 408 2.45 1.83 -23.92
C LEU A 408 3.66 2.72 -23.61
N LYS A 409 4.68 2.74 -24.50
CA LYS A 409 5.84 3.63 -24.35
C LYS A 409 5.48 5.11 -24.39
N GLU A 410 4.45 5.48 -25.16
CA GLU A 410 3.97 6.86 -25.21
C GLU A 410 3.19 7.20 -23.95
N ASP A 411 2.31 6.31 -23.49
CA ASP A 411 1.52 6.48 -22.27
C ASP A 411 2.45 6.57 -21.05
N LEU A 412 3.44 5.69 -20.93
CA LEU A 412 4.44 5.70 -19.85
C LEU A 412 5.31 6.96 -19.85
N ALA A 413 5.61 7.53 -21.02
CA ALA A 413 6.36 8.78 -21.08
C ALA A 413 5.55 9.95 -20.49
N GLN A 414 4.24 9.98 -20.75
CA GLN A 414 3.34 10.96 -20.14
C GLN A 414 3.17 10.72 -18.64
N ILE A 415 3.00 9.46 -18.22
CA ILE A 415 2.91 9.08 -16.80
C ILE A 415 4.19 9.49 -16.07
N THR A 416 5.35 9.26 -16.68
CA THR A 416 6.65 9.67 -16.12
C THR A 416 6.68 11.18 -15.89
N ALA A 417 6.34 11.97 -16.92
CA ALA A 417 6.34 13.43 -16.81
C ALA A 417 5.40 13.90 -15.69
N ASN A 418 4.20 13.32 -15.61
CA ASN A 418 3.23 13.62 -14.55
C ASN A 418 3.71 13.19 -13.17
N MET A 419 4.38 12.03 -13.06
CA MET A 419 4.88 11.50 -11.79
C MET A 419 6.01 12.34 -11.22
N VAL A 420 6.91 12.86 -12.08
CA VAL A 420 8.00 13.75 -11.66
C VAL A 420 7.43 15.09 -11.18
N ASP A 421 6.59 15.74 -11.99
CA ASP A 421 5.94 17.01 -11.65
C ASP A 421 5.08 16.93 -10.38
N GLN A 422 4.44 15.79 -10.17
CA GLN A 422 3.64 15.55 -8.97
C GLN A 422 4.52 15.32 -7.73
N SER A 423 5.76 14.85 -7.92
CA SER A 423 6.69 14.55 -6.85
C SER A 423 7.58 15.73 -6.47
N ASP A 424 7.89 16.63 -7.38
CA ASP A 424 8.61 17.86 -7.04
C ASP A 424 7.66 18.91 -6.44
N ASN A 425 8.27 19.91 -5.81
CA ASN A 425 7.57 21.01 -5.16
C ASN A 425 7.85 22.34 -5.91
N ASP A 426 8.25 22.26 -7.17
CA ASP A 426 8.56 23.44 -7.97
C ASP A 426 7.52 23.68 -9.08
N ALA A 427 7.70 24.75 -9.84
CA ALA A 427 6.80 25.17 -10.93
C ALA A 427 7.40 24.85 -12.32
N ILE A 428 8.46 24.03 -12.38
CA ILE A 428 9.16 23.67 -13.60
C ILE A 428 8.50 22.43 -14.18
N ILE A 429 7.88 22.58 -15.34
CA ILE A 429 7.25 21.46 -16.03
C ILE A 429 8.30 20.44 -16.45
N SER A 430 8.15 19.22 -15.96
CA SER A 430 8.92 18.04 -16.31
C SER A 430 8.76 17.71 -17.80
N ILE A 431 9.87 17.52 -18.50
CA ILE A 431 9.90 17.19 -19.93
C ILE A 431 10.46 15.78 -20.10
N VAL A 432 9.72 14.92 -20.81
CA VAL A 432 10.16 13.57 -21.19
C VAL A 432 10.03 13.43 -22.70
N ASP A 433 11.10 12.98 -23.35
CA ASP A 433 11.05 12.66 -24.77
C ASP A 433 10.53 11.22 -24.96
N ASP A 434 9.48 11.04 -25.77
CA ASP A 434 9.04 9.70 -26.15
C ASP A 434 10.03 9.04 -27.13
N LYS A 435 9.82 7.75 -27.43
CA LYS A 435 10.65 6.98 -28.37
C LYS A 435 10.77 7.59 -29.78
N ASN A 436 9.82 8.43 -30.18
CA ASN A 436 9.78 9.10 -31.47
C ASN A 436 10.43 10.50 -31.42
N GLY A 437 10.94 10.91 -30.25
CA GLY A 437 11.50 12.24 -29.99
C GLY A 437 10.44 13.33 -29.84
N ASN A 438 9.17 12.97 -29.58
CA ASN A 438 8.17 13.96 -29.23
C ASN A 438 8.30 14.31 -27.75
N ARG A 439 8.36 15.61 -27.46
CA ARG A 439 8.35 16.12 -26.08
C ARG A 439 6.97 15.98 -25.46
N LEU A 440 6.93 15.36 -24.30
CA LEU A 440 5.79 15.27 -23.41
C LEU A 440 6.07 16.10 -22.16
N TYR A 441 5.01 16.62 -21.58
CA TYR A 441 5.07 17.64 -20.55
C TYR A 441 4.27 17.19 -19.34
N GLY A 442 4.83 17.34 -18.15
CA GLY A 442 4.19 17.07 -16.87
C GLY A 442 3.06 18.05 -16.56
N THR A 443 2.44 17.83 -15.40
CA THR A 443 1.30 18.59 -14.92
C THR A 443 1.67 19.53 -13.77
N GLU A 444 1.78 20.82 -14.05
CA GLU A 444 2.33 21.81 -13.12
C GLU A 444 1.57 21.84 -11.78
N ARG A 445 2.34 21.95 -10.68
CA ARG A 445 1.82 22.30 -9.36
C ARG A 445 2.20 23.73 -8.99
N PRO A 446 1.22 24.63 -8.77
CA PRO A 446 -0.23 24.45 -8.83
C PRO A 446 -0.83 24.74 -10.21
N TYR A 447 -1.78 23.90 -10.63
CA TYR A 447 -2.59 24.13 -11.83
C TYR A 447 -3.25 25.52 -11.84
N ILE A 448 -3.09 26.26 -12.94
CA ILE A 448 -3.87 27.45 -13.26
C ILE A 448 -4.87 27.10 -14.35
N TYR A 449 -6.15 27.44 -14.14
CA TYR A 449 -7.21 27.18 -15.10
C TYR A 449 -8.25 28.30 -15.12
N ILE A 450 -9.04 28.36 -16.20
CA ILE A 450 -10.12 29.34 -16.41
C ILE A 450 -11.30 28.94 -15.52
N SER A 451 -11.49 29.63 -14.40
CA SER A 451 -12.49 29.29 -13.39
C SER A 451 -13.87 29.88 -13.64
N GLU A 452 -13.95 31.11 -14.14
CA GLU A 452 -15.23 31.77 -14.39
C GLU A 452 -15.14 32.76 -15.56
N ILE A 453 -16.25 32.93 -16.28
CA ILE A 453 -16.41 33.87 -17.38
C ILE A 453 -17.74 34.60 -17.19
N ALA A 454 -17.69 35.88 -16.88
CA ALA A 454 -18.86 36.74 -16.78
C ALA A 454 -19.06 37.55 -18.06
N ARG A 455 -20.33 37.80 -18.42
CA ARG A 455 -20.73 38.72 -19.47
C ARG A 455 -21.85 39.64 -18.99
N ASN A 456 -21.85 40.88 -19.42
CA ASN A 456 -22.97 41.81 -19.27
C ASN A 456 -23.35 42.38 -20.62
N PHE A 457 -24.61 42.19 -20.98
CA PHE A 457 -25.18 42.80 -22.16
C PHE A 457 -26.16 43.88 -21.76
N LYS A 458 -26.10 45.02 -22.44
CA LYS A 458 -27.07 46.08 -22.25
C LYS A 458 -27.45 46.69 -23.58
N ARG A 459 -28.73 46.60 -23.93
CA ARG A 459 -29.28 47.36 -25.05
C ARG A 459 -29.40 48.82 -24.65
N GLY A 460 -28.83 49.69 -25.45
CA GLY A 460 -28.91 51.13 -25.29
C GLY A 460 -28.92 51.84 -26.63
N ILE A 461 -28.74 53.14 -26.58
CA ILE A 461 -28.72 54.00 -27.77
C ILE A 461 -27.32 54.61 -27.86
N ASP A 462 -26.68 54.52 -29.03
CA ASP A 462 -25.38 55.15 -29.26
C ASP A 462 -25.50 56.67 -29.38
N ILE A 463 -24.37 57.35 -29.50
CA ILE A 463 -24.30 58.81 -29.69
C ILE A 463 -24.98 59.30 -30.98
N PHE A 464 -25.38 58.39 -31.88
CA PHE A 464 -26.06 58.68 -33.15
C PHE A 464 -27.54 58.30 -33.14
N GLY A 465 -28.08 57.84 -32.01
CA GLY A 465 -29.49 57.47 -31.89
C GLY A 465 -29.81 56.03 -32.35
N ASN A 466 -28.80 55.21 -32.68
CA ASN A 466 -29.01 53.83 -33.08
C ASN A 466 -29.11 52.90 -31.86
N SER A 467 -30.00 51.92 -31.93
CA SER A 467 -30.02 50.82 -30.95
C SER A 467 -28.76 49.98 -31.09
N VAL A 468 -27.93 49.96 -30.06
CA VAL A 468 -26.71 49.15 -29.97
C VAL A 468 -26.74 48.31 -28.70
N VAL A 469 -26.06 47.17 -28.77
CA VAL A 469 -25.81 46.33 -27.59
C VAL A 469 -24.41 46.64 -27.09
N PHE A 470 -24.34 47.19 -25.88
CA PHE A 470 -23.10 47.27 -25.13
C PHE A 470 -22.78 45.88 -24.57
N ARG A 471 -21.53 45.46 -24.75
CA ARG A 471 -21.05 44.15 -24.33
C ARG A 471 -19.85 44.36 -23.41
N SER A 472 -19.88 43.65 -22.29
CA SER A 472 -18.76 43.58 -21.38
C SER A 472 -18.49 42.15 -20.93
N TYR A 473 -17.23 41.80 -20.74
CA TYR A 473 -16.80 40.45 -20.32
C TYR A 473 -15.74 40.52 -19.23
N ALA A 474 -15.69 39.54 -18.34
CA ALA A 474 -14.62 39.33 -17.37
C ALA A 474 -14.28 37.84 -17.27
N ILE A 475 -13.00 37.53 -17.05
CA ILE A 475 -12.50 36.16 -16.95
C ILE A 475 -11.76 36.01 -15.62
N GLU A 476 -12.05 34.94 -14.89
CA GLU A 476 -11.34 34.55 -13.68
C GLU A 476 -10.43 33.37 -14.01
N LEU A 477 -9.17 33.41 -13.55
CA LEU A 477 -8.31 32.25 -13.49
C LEU A 477 -8.10 31.87 -12.02
N PHE A 478 -8.10 30.58 -11.71
CA PHE A 478 -7.97 30.08 -10.36
C PHE A 478 -6.70 29.26 -10.19
N ARG A 479 -6.02 29.45 -9.04
CA ARG A 479 -4.83 28.74 -8.60
C ARG A 479 -5.06 28.22 -7.20
N GLU A 480 -5.24 26.91 -7.06
CA GLU A 480 -5.69 26.34 -5.79
C GLU A 480 -4.64 26.42 -4.66
N PHE A 481 -3.34 26.45 -4.98
CA PHE A 481 -2.27 26.44 -3.98
C PHE A 481 -1.23 27.55 -4.20
N GLU A 482 -0.60 28.06 -3.13
CA GLU A 482 0.60 28.90 -3.22
C GLU A 482 1.84 27.99 -3.34
N THR A 483 2.84 28.37 -4.15
CA THR A 483 4.14 27.68 -4.14
C THR A 483 4.82 27.86 -2.77
N PRO A 484 5.37 26.80 -2.15
CA PRO A 484 6.02 26.88 -0.83
C PRO A 484 7.13 27.94 -0.75
N ASP A 485 7.76 28.25 -1.88
CA ASP A 485 9.01 28.99 -1.93
C ASP A 485 8.83 30.52 -1.97
N GLY A 486 7.60 31.02 -2.12
CA GLY A 486 7.28 32.46 -2.15
C GLY A 486 7.96 33.28 -3.28
N ASN A 487 8.87 32.68 -4.03
CA ASN A 487 9.50 33.23 -5.22
C ASN A 487 8.64 32.86 -6.43
N ASP A 488 7.47 33.50 -6.54
CA ASP A 488 6.74 33.59 -7.81
C ASP A 488 7.62 34.36 -8.80
N ILE A 489 8.58 33.66 -9.43
CA ILE A 489 9.12 34.14 -10.71
C ILE A 489 7.96 33.95 -11.68
N PHE A 490 7.17 35.01 -11.86
CA PHE A 490 6.08 35.11 -12.82
C PHE A 490 6.62 34.76 -14.22
N GLU A 491 6.61 33.49 -14.58
CA GLU A 491 6.78 33.09 -15.96
C GLU A 491 5.48 33.43 -16.72
N PRO A 492 5.58 33.98 -17.94
CA PRO A 492 4.46 34.75 -18.47
C PRO A 492 3.32 33.94 -19.10
N TRP A 493 2.39 33.46 -18.29
CA TRP A 493 1.11 32.91 -18.77
C TRP A 493 0.45 33.80 -19.82
N THR A 494 -0.11 33.19 -20.85
CA THR A 494 -0.71 33.90 -21.98
C THR A 494 -2.14 33.43 -22.19
N LEU A 495 -3.13 34.32 -22.17
CA LEU A 495 -4.51 34.01 -22.55
C LEU A 495 -4.76 34.45 -23.98
N GLU A 496 -5.14 33.52 -24.85
CA GLU A 496 -5.56 33.81 -26.23
C GLU A 496 -7.07 33.66 -26.37
N ILE A 497 -7.71 34.67 -26.96
CA ILE A 497 -9.11 34.60 -27.35
C ILE A 497 -9.15 34.53 -28.88
N THR A 498 -9.57 33.39 -29.40
CA THR A 498 -9.68 33.12 -30.84
C THR A 498 -11.13 33.26 -31.32
N ASN A 499 -11.28 33.90 -32.48
CA ASN A 499 -12.55 34.05 -33.19
C ASN A 499 -12.33 33.67 -34.67
N PRO A 500 -13.15 32.78 -35.25
CA PRO A 500 -13.09 32.49 -36.68
C PRO A 500 -13.27 33.76 -37.53
N GLY A 501 -12.17 34.29 -38.09
CA GLY A 501 -12.18 35.42 -39.03
C GLY A 501 -11.66 36.76 -38.48
N ILE A 502 -11.15 36.82 -37.25
CA ILE A 502 -10.48 38.01 -36.66
C ILE A 502 -9.12 37.59 -36.09
N SER A 503 -8.15 38.50 -36.06
CA SER A 503 -6.88 38.31 -35.34
C SER A 503 -7.13 37.93 -33.88
N SER A 504 -6.42 36.93 -33.37
CA SER A 504 -6.55 36.52 -31.96
C SER A 504 -6.13 37.65 -31.02
N ILE A 505 -6.79 37.71 -29.86
CA ILE A 505 -6.46 38.66 -28.80
C ILE A 505 -5.57 37.91 -27.82
N VAL A 506 -4.32 38.36 -27.69
CA VAL A 506 -3.34 37.76 -26.79
C VAL A 506 -3.20 38.67 -25.56
N ILE A 507 -3.35 38.09 -24.37
CA ILE A 507 -3.22 38.74 -23.07
C ILE A 507 -2.02 38.13 -22.36
N ASP A 508 -1.03 38.94 -22.01
CA ASP A 508 0.19 38.54 -21.33
C ASP A 508 0.04 38.63 -19.79
N SER A 509 0.75 37.79 -19.05
CA SER A 509 0.75 37.73 -17.58
C SER A 509 1.09 39.03 -16.88
N ASN A 510 1.78 39.96 -17.55
CA ASN A 510 2.05 41.30 -17.02
C ASN A 510 0.75 42.09 -16.75
N ASP A 511 -0.37 41.63 -17.32
CA ASP A 511 -1.72 42.17 -17.09
C ASP A 511 -2.55 41.34 -16.09
N PHE A 512 -2.00 40.26 -15.52
CA PHE A 512 -2.67 39.46 -14.49
C PHE A 512 -2.37 40.05 -13.11
N GLN A 513 -3.41 40.46 -12.38
CA GLN A 513 -3.24 40.92 -10.99
C GLN A 513 -3.17 39.71 -10.06
N SER A 514 -2.11 39.57 -9.26
CA SER A 514 -1.97 38.50 -8.25
C SER A 514 -2.81 38.78 -7.00
N ARG A 515 -3.77 37.90 -6.65
CA ARG A 515 -4.52 37.95 -5.39
C ARG A 515 -4.60 36.55 -4.73
N GLY A 516 -3.69 36.19 -3.82
CA GLY A 516 -3.87 35.07 -2.87
C GLY A 516 -4.52 33.78 -3.43
N GLY A 517 -4.06 33.28 -4.58
CA GLY A 517 -4.60 32.08 -5.25
C GLY A 517 -5.74 32.31 -6.27
N GLN A 518 -6.26 33.53 -6.42
CA GLN A 518 -7.24 33.89 -7.46
C GLN A 518 -6.66 35.00 -8.35
N PHE A 519 -6.63 34.77 -9.66
CA PHE A 519 -6.21 35.79 -10.62
C PHE A 519 -7.45 36.36 -11.29
N TYR A 520 -7.64 37.67 -11.12
CA TYR A 520 -8.75 38.37 -11.76
C TYR A 520 -8.25 38.99 -13.06
N VAL A 521 -8.87 38.61 -14.19
CA VAL A 521 -8.47 39.10 -15.51
C VAL A 521 -9.63 39.85 -16.16
N LYS A 522 -9.42 41.18 -16.19
CA LYS A 522 -9.64 42.08 -17.33
C LYS A 522 -11.07 42.20 -17.85
N ILE A 523 -11.61 43.40 -17.67
CA ILE A 523 -12.91 43.79 -18.21
C ILE A 523 -12.72 44.22 -19.66
N PHE A 524 -13.29 43.46 -20.59
CA PHE A 524 -13.49 43.94 -21.95
C PHE A 524 -14.73 44.80 -21.94
N GLU A 525 -14.61 46.07 -22.30
CA GLU A 525 -15.73 47.01 -22.34
C GLU A 525 -15.75 47.74 -23.68
N ASN A 526 -16.95 47.88 -24.25
CA ASN A 526 -17.10 48.73 -25.43
C ASN A 526 -16.86 50.20 -25.04
N GLN A 527 -15.84 50.84 -25.61
CA GLN A 527 -15.35 52.18 -25.26
C GLN A 527 -16.38 53.32 -25.36
N ASN A 528 -17.55 53.08 -25.97
CA ASN A 528 -18.60 54.09 -26.15
C ASN A 528 -19.69 54.09 -25.07
N ASN A 529 -19.50 53.37 -23.95
CA ASN A 529 -20.49 53.32 -22.88
C ASN A 529 -20.38 54.56 -21.97
N TRP A 530 -21.01 55.67 -22.35
CA TRP A 530 -20.99 56.94 -21.58
C TRP A 530 -21.84 56.89 -20.29
N LEU A 531 -22.49 55.75 -20.01
CA LEU A 531 -23.25 55.51 -18.80
C LEU A 531 -22.35 54.84 -17.75
N VAL A 532 -21.79 55.67 -16.87
CA VAL A 532 -20.87 55.29 -15.75
C VAL A 532 -21.44 54.17 -14.86
N ASP A 533 -22.76 54.00 -14.82
CA ASP A 533 -23.48 52.99 -14.03
C ASP A 533 -23.63 51.62 -14.72
N THR A 534 -23.08 51.44 -15.92
CA THR A 534 -23.26 50.21 -16.73
C THR A 534 -21.96 49.48 -17.07
N SER A 535 -20.82 49.92 -16.51
CA SER A 535 -19.57 49.16 -16.57
C SER A 535 -19.70 47.88 -15.76
N LEU A 536 -19.19 46.77 -16.30
CA LEU A 536 -19.15 45.48 -15.60
C LEU A 536 -18.37 45.60 -14.29
N GLY A 537 -17.33 46.43 -14.27
CA GLY A 537 -16.49 46.69 -13.09
C GLY A 537 -17.20 47.37 -11.93
N ASN A 538 -18.26 48.15 -12.19
CA ASN A 538 -19.07 48.77 -11.15
C ASN A 538 -20.24 47.89 -10.69
N GLN A 539 -20.61 46.88 -11.48
CA GLN A 539 -21.80 46.04 -11.25
C GLN A 539 -21.48 44.65 -10.71
N VAL A 540 -20.30 44.11 -11.02
CA VAL A 540 -19.83 42.80 -10.54
C VAL A 540 -18.99 43.00 -9.28
N ARG A 541 -19.40 42.37 -8.19
CA ARG A 541 -18.65 42.37 -6.92
C ARG A 541 -17.80 41.10 -6.82
N TYR A 542 -16.56 41.23 -6.37
CA TYR A 542 -15.64 40.11 -6.15
C TYR A 542 -15.75 39.63 -4.70
N THR A 543 -16.83 38.93 -4.34
CA THR A 543 -17.09 38.59 -2.92
C THR A 543 -17.22 37.07 -2.73
N ASN A 544 -16.30 36.47 -1.97
CA ASN A 544 -16.30 35.07 -1.51
C ASN A 544 -16.12 35.01 0.01
N THR A 545 -16.75 34.08 0.72
CA THR A 545 -16.37 33.78 2.12
C THR A 545 -14.87 33.43 2.16
N PRO A 546 -14.04 34.11 2.97
CA PRO A 546 -12.60 33.86 2.99
C PRO A 546 -12.26 32.46 3.49
N ASN A 547 -11.35 31.76 2.80
CA ASN A 547 -10.72 30.56 3.36
C ASN A 547 -9.88 30.92 4.59
N ASN A 548 -9.65 29.94 5.46
CA ASN A 548 -8.78 30.10 6.61
C ASN A 548 -7.35 30.46 6.17
N GLY A 549 -6.79 31.53 6.73
CA GLY A 549 -5.48 32.06 6.37
C GLY A 549 -5.42 32.88 5.07
N ALA A 550 -6.55 33.11 4.38
CA ALA A 550 -6.56 33.83 3.10
C ALA A 550 -5.92 35.22 3.22
N LYS A 551 -5.12 35.66 2.26
CA LYS A 551 -4.53 37.01 2.23
C LYS A 551 -5.11 37.83 1.09
N ASN A 552 -4.99 39.16 1.16
CA ASN A 552 -5.49 40.11 0.17
C ASN A 552 -7.00 40.06 -0.08
N VAL A 553 -7.78 39.77 0.96
CA VAL A 553 -9.24 39.71 0.91
C VAL A 553 -9.84 41.11 0.73
N ASP A 554 -10.89 41.23 -0.07
CA ASP A 554 -11.65 42.46 -0.23
C ASP A 554 -12.31 42.85 1.12
N PRO A 555 -12.12 44.08 1.63
CA PRO A 555 -12.82 44.56 2.81
C PRO A 555 -14.34 44.53 2.71
N ASP A 556 -14.91 44.49 1.50
CA ASP A 556 -16.36 44.33 1.24
C ASP A 556 -16.78 42.83 1.17
N VAL A 557 -15.97 41.92 1.70
CA VAL A 557 -16.24 40.49 1.69
C VAL A 557 -17.51 40.13 2.46
N LYS A 558 -18.29 39.20 1.88
CA LYS A 558 -19.50 38.66 2.51
C LYS A 558 -19.24 37.26 3.05
N PHE A 559 -19.72 37.03 4.27
CA PHE A 559 -19.69 35.72 4.90
C PHE A 559 -21.05 35.05 4.73
N LEU A 560 -21.05 33.93 4.01
CA LEU A 560 -22.20 33.05 3.82
C LEU A 560 -21.84 31.67 4.38
N LEU A 561 -22.64 31.17 5.33
CA LEU A 561 -22.44 29.85 5.94
C LEU A 561 -23.78 29.14 6.16
N ALA A 562 -23.79 27.83 5.92
CA ALA A 562 -24.84 26.91 6.34
C ALA A 562 -24.23 25.92 7.34
N MET A 563 -24.92 25.62 8.44
CA MET A 563 -24.37 24.76 9.49
C MET A 563 -25.34 23.67 9.91
N VAL A 564 -24.90 22.43 9.80
CA VAL A 564 -25.60 21.24 10.30
C VAL A 564 -25.27 21.03 11.77
N LEU A 565 -26.29 21.08 12.61
CA LEU A 565 -26.20 20.92 14.06
C LEU A 565 -26.11 19.45 14.48
N GLY A 566 -26.66 18.56 13.66
CA GLY A 566 -26.69 17.12 13.88
C GLY A 566 -27.56 16.45 12.82
N TYR A 567 -27.83 15.17 13.02
CA TYR A 567 -28.76 14.41 12.18
C TYR A 567 -29.93 13.93 13.05
N ASP A 568 -31.15 13.95 12.50
CA ASP A 568 -32.30 13.36 13.17
C ASP A 568 -32.22 11.83 13.16
N SER A 569 -33.20 11.16 13.76
CA SER A 569 -33.24 9.69 13.83
C SER A 569 -33.35 8.98 12.48
N ASN A 570 -33.62 9.72 11.40
CA ASN A 570 -33.71 9.22 10.03
C ASN A 570 -32.50 9.64 9.19
N SER A 571 -31.42 10.12 9.82
CA SER A 571 -30.24 10.68 9.15
C SER A 571 -30.53 11.92 8.30
N ASN A 572 -31.63 12.65 8.54
CA ASN A 572 -31.81 13.95 7.90
C ASN A 572 -31.00 15.00 8.66
N PRO A 573 -30.26 15.89 7.96
CA PRO A 573 -29.52 16.96 8.60
C PRO A 573 -30.47 17.95 9.30
N ILE A 574 -30.20 18.21 10.58
CA ILE A 574 -30.84 19.27 11.36
C ILE A 574 -30.03 20.54 11.13
N TRP A 575 -30.62 21.51 10.43
CA TRP A 575 -29.99 22.78 10.11
C TRP A 575 -30.18 23.80 11.23
N ALA A 576 -29.18 24.64 11.45
CA ALA A 576 -29.34 25.80 12.32
C ALA A 576 -30.39 26.77 11.75
N ASP A 577 -31.33 27.23 12.58
CA ASP A 577 -32.32 28.24 12.20
C ASP A 577 -31.88 29.67 12.57
N LYS A 578 -30.81 29.79 13.37
CA LYS A 578 -30.14 31.06 13.71
C LYS A 578 -28.64 30.93 13.67
N TYR A 579 -27.99 32.04 13.34
CA TYR A 579 -26.54 32.16 13.26
C TYR A 579 -26.07 33.39 14.05
N GLU A 580 -24.97 33.21 14.78
CA GLU A 580 -24.19 34.26 15.42
C GLU A 580 -22.81 34.30 14.77
N PHE A 581 -22.39 35.49 14.34
CA PHE A 581 -21.10 35.71 13.71
C PHE A 581 -20.17 36.46 14.65
N TYR A 582 -18.94 35.98 14.78
CA TYR A 582 -17.92 36.56 15.65
C TYR A 582 -16.68 36.85 14.84
N ILE A 583 -16.22 38.11 14.79
CA ILE A 583 -15.01 38.53 14.07
C ILE A 583 -14.18 39.51 14.90
N SER A 584 -12.85 39.35 14.87
CA SER A 584 -11.88 40.18 15.59
C SER A 584 -10.59 40.35 14.79
N GLU A 585 -10.01 41.54 14.81
CA GLU A 585 -8.78 41.86 14.09
C GLU A 585 -7.49 41.38 14.82
N ASN A 586 -7.55 41.09 16.11
CA ASN A 586 -6.32 40.99 16.91
C ASN A 586 -6.25 39.81 17.89
N ASP A 587 -7.32 39.03 18.03
CA ASP A 587 -7.39 38.02 19.08
C ASP A 587 -8.17 36.77 18.67
N ARG A 588 -7.43 35.78 18.14
CA ARG A 588 -7.94 34.43 17.84
C ARG A 588 -8.58 33.78 19.06
N SER A 589 -8.00 33.98 20.24
CA SER A 589 -8.51 33.40 21.49
C SER A 589 -9.83 34.03 21.91
N SER A 590 -10.00 35.34 21.70
CA SER A 590 -11.29 36.02 21.91
C SER A 590 -12.36 35.47 20.98
N VAL A 591 -12.05 35.26 19.69
CA VAL A 591 -13.02 34.66 18.76
C VAL A 591 -13.32 33.21 19.16
N GLN A 592 -12.31 32.42 19.53
CA GLN A 592 -12.50 31.03 20.00
C GLN A 592 -13.42 30.96 21.22
N ASN A 593 -13.22 31.84 22.19
CA ASN A 593 -13.96 31.85 23.46
C ASN A 593 -15.27 32.64 23.41
N ALA A 594 -15.54 33.35 22.31
CA ALA A 594 -16.77 34.11 22.14
C ALA A 594 -17.99 33.19 22.15
N SER A 595 -19.01 33.59 22.89
CA SER A 595 -20.31 32.92 22.89
C SER A 595 -21.37 33.94 23.27
N ARG A 596 -22.63 33.57 23.10
CA ARG A 596 -23.78 34.39 23.48
C ARG A 596 -23.78 34.91 24.92
N THR A 597 -23.06 34.25 25.82
CA THR A 597 -22.94 34.64 27.24
C THR A 597 -21.60 35.26 27.59
N ASN A 598 -20.64 35.29 26.66
CA ASN A 598 -19.29 35.78 26.87
C ASN A 598 -18.78 36.52 25.61
N HIS A 599 -18.92 37.84 25.60
CA HIS A 599 -18.48 38.72 24.50
C HIS A 599 -17.30 39.58 24.97
N PRO A 600 -16.06 39.26 24.56
CA PRO A 600 -14.91 40.15 24.77
C PRO A 600 -15.16 41.52 24.13
N ALA A 601 -14.78 42.60 24.84
CA ALA A 601 -14.94 43.96 24.34
C ALA A 601 -14.16 44.16 23.02
N GLY A 602 -14.84 44.67 21.97
CA GLY A 602 -14.26 44.88 20.64
C GLY A 602 -14.61 43.84 19.58
N LEU A 603 -15.37 42.81 19.95
CA LEU A 603 -15.94 41.83 19.02
C LEU A 603 -17.22 42.39 18.36
N LEU A 604 -17.33 42.30 17.03
CA LEU A 604 -18.55 42.67 16.31
C LEU A 604 -19.53 41.49 16.34
N GLU A 605 -20.67 41.64 17.01
CA GLU A 605 -21.76 40.67 17.07
C GLU A 605 -22.92 41.09 16.14
N CYS A 606 -23.47 40.13 15.40
CA CYS A 606 -24.69 40.29 14.62
C CYS A 606 -25.81 39.45 15.23
N GLY A 607 -26.86 40.10 15.74
CA GLY A 607 -28.07 39.44 16.25
C GLY A 607 -29.08 39.14 15.14
N GLY A 608 -29.21 37.86 14.78
CA GLY A 608 -30.40 37.28 14.13
C GLY A 608 -30.60 37.57 12.64
N CYS A 609 -30.06 36.72 11.76
CA CYS A 609 -30.51 36.64 10.36
C CYS A 609 -31.74 35.70 10.27
N SER A 610 -32.96 36.24 10.25
CA SER A 610 -34.18 35.43 9.98
C SER A 610 -34.66 35.69 8.56
N SER A 611 -34.28 34.85 7.59
CA SER A 611 -34.90 34.83 6.26
C SER A 611 -35.56 33.47 6.02
N GLY A 612 -36.90 33.45 6.05
CA GLY A 612 -37.69 32.29 5.70
C GLY A 612 -37.44 31.89 4.25
N GLY A 613 -36.83 30.74 4.04
CA GLY A 613 -36.61 30.15 2.71
C GLY A 613 -35.51 29.09 2.70
N LEU A 614 -34.32 29.43 3.21
CA LEU A 614 -33.17 28.53 3.44
C LEU A 614 -32.32 29.13 4.58
N PRO A 615 -31.75 28.32 5.49
CA PRO A 615 -31.05 28.83 6.67
C PRO A 615 -29.62 29.26 6.31
N ILE A 616 -29.48 30.43 5.68
CA ILE A 616 -28.16 30.98 5.31
C ILE A 616 -28.01 32.33 6.00
N GLY A 617 -27.01 32.45 6.89
CA GLY A 617 -26.63 33.74 7.47
C GLY A 617 -25.78 34.53 6.46
N ASN A 618 -26.11 35.80 6.23
CA ASN A 618 -25.31 36.71 5.40
C ASN A 618 -24.79 37.84 6.27
N TYR A 619 -23.47 38.03 6.31
CA TYR A 619 -22.82 39.06 7.12
C TYR A 619 -21.84 39.89 6.28
N ASP A 620 -21.93 41.21 6.42
CA ASP A 620 -21.19 42.23 5.67
C ASP A 620 -20.49 43.16 6.69
N PRO A 621 -19.32 42.76 7.23
CA PRO A 621 -18.59 43.56 8.19
C PRO A 621 -17.90 44.76 7.53
N LEU A 622 -17.85 45.87 8.24
CA LEU A 622 -16.90 46.94 7.94
C LEU A 622 -15.49 46.46 8.27
N LEU A 623 -14.72 46.09 7.25
CA LEU A 623 -13.32 45.70 7.39
C LEU A 623 -12.40 46.82 6.90
N PHE A 624 -11.18 46.85 7.42
CA PHE A 624 -10.15 47.78 7.00
C PHE A 624 -9.11 47.07 6.16
N PRO A 625 -8.52 47.72 5.14
CA PRO A 625 -7.34 47.24 4.40
C PRO A 625 -6.14 46.93 5.33
N SER A 626 -5.23 46.06 4.90
CA SER A 626 -3.98 45.68 5.57
C SER A 626 -4.14 44.98 6.91
N ARG A 627 -5.26 44.31 7.16
CA ARG A 627 -5.58 43.79 8.50
C ARG A 627 -5.91 42.32 8.48
N THR A 628 -5.35 41.58 9.42
CA THR A 628 -5.74 40.20 9.67
C THR A 628 -6.97 40.18 10.56
N TYR A 629 -7.98 39.40 10.20
CA TYR A 629 -9.18 39.14 10.97
C TYR A 629 -9.25 37.66 11.30
N TYR A 630 -9.73 37.34 12.48
CA TYR A 630 -10.12 36.02 12.95
C TYR A 630 -11.64 35.98 13.04
N TRP A 631 -12.28 34.90 12.59
CA TRP A 631 -13.73 34.79 12.60
C TRP A 631 -14.22 33.38 12.90
N LYS A 632 -15.43 33.26 13.43
CA LYS A 632 -16.17 31.99 13.57
C LYS A 632 -17.67 32.23 13.49
N VAL A 633 -18.42 31.16 13.26
CA VAL A 633 -19.87 31.14 13.27
C VAL A 633 -20.36 30.16 14.33
N VAL A 634 -21.44 30.52 15.02
CA VAL A 634 -22.17 29.59 15.87
C VAL A 634 -23.59 29.54 15.37
N GLY A 635 -24.02 28.37 14.90
CA GLY A 635 -25.42 28.15 14.56
C GLY A 635 -26.16 27.49 15.70
N TRP A 636 -27.47 27.72 15.75
CA TRP A 636 -28.39 27.27 16.78
C TRP A 636 -29.68 26.81 16.13
N ASP A 637 -30.32 25.82 16.73
CA ASP A 637 -31.71 25.46 16.45
C ASP A 637 -32.57 25.91 17.63
N THR A 638 -33.42 26.91 17.41
CA THR A 638 -34.28 27.44 18.47
C THR A 638 -35.34 26.45 18.94
N ALA A 639 -35.64 25.40 18.18
CA ALA A 639 -36.60 24.37 18.58
C ALA A 639 -35.99 23.34 19.54
N THR A 640 -34.70 23.01 19.39
CA THR A 640 -34.02 21.96 20.16
C THR A 640 -32.98 22.47 21.17
N ASP A 641 -32.65 23.77 21.14
CA ASP A 641 -31.60 24.41 21.94
C ASP A 641 -30.19 23.78 21.72
N VAL A 642 -30.02 23.10 20.59
CA VAL A 642 -28.73 22.55 20.15
C VAL A 642 -27.96 23.64 19.41
N ASN A 643 -26.67 23.75 19.71
CA ASN A 643 -25.75 24.64 19.03
C ASN A 643 -24.48 23.92 18.58
N ARG A 644 -23.84 24.47 17.57
CA ARG A 644 -22.51 24.06 17.16
C ARG A 644 -21.73 25.29 16.73
N ALA A 645 -20.44 25.31 17.04
CA ALA A 645 -19.53 26.37 16.63
C ALA A 645 -18.61 25.86 15.51
N SER A 646 -18.31 26.70 14.54
CA SER A 646 -17.23 26.46 13.61
C SER A 646 -15.87 26.59 14.31
N ASN A 647 -14.83 26.08 13.66
CA ASN A 647 -13.46 26.47 14.00
C ASN A 647 -13.26 27.99 13.83
N VAL A 648 -12.22 28.52 14.47
CA VAL A 648 -11.78 29.90 14.23
C VAL A 648 -10.90 29.93 13.00
N TYR A 649 -11.36 30.72 12.04
CA TYR A 649 -10.68 30.98 10.78
C TYR A 649 -9.98 32.33 10.83
N SER A 650 -9.01 32.56 9.95
CA SER A 650 -8.40 33.88 9.75
C SER A 650 -8.38 34.30 8.29
N PHE A 651 -8.21 35.59 8.03
CA PHE A 651 -7.86 36.12 6.72
C PHE A 651 -7.22 37.51 6.85
N THR A 652 -6.50 38.00 5.85
CA THR A 652 -5.88 39.32 5.80
C THR A 652 -6.44 40.12 4.63
N THR A 653 -6.94 41.32 4.86
CA THR A 653 -7.43 42.22 3.81
C THR A 653 -6.27 42.86 3.05
N TRP A 654 -6.52 43.27 1.81
CA TRP A 654 -5.52 43.88 0.90
C TRP A 654 -4.91 45.20 1.42
N ASP A 655 -3.70 45.57 0.97
CA ASP A 655 -3.05 46.83 1.41
C ASP A 655 -3.57 48.08 0.69
N SER A 656 -4.03 47.92 -0.56
CA SER A 656 -4.65 48.96 -1.36
C SER A 656 -5.64 48.32 -2.32
N LYS A 657 -6.72 49.05 -2.66
CA LYS A 657 -7.66 48.63 -3.70
C LYS A 657 -6.89 48.50 -5.02
N PRO A 658 -6.83 47.31 -5.65
CA PRO A 658 -6.28 47.09 -6.97
C PRO A 658 -6.89 48.12 -7.91
N GLU A 659 -6.03 48.83 -8.62
CA GLU A 659 -6.46 49.76 -9.63
C GLU A 659 -7.22 49.01 -10.72
N ASP A 660 -8.35 49.57 -11.17
CA ASP A 660 -9.12 49.05 -12.31
C ASP A 660 -8.19 48.96 -13.53
N VAL A 661 -8.05 47.75 -14.10
CA VAL A 661 -7.08 47.47 -15.16
C VAL A 661 -7.46 48.18 -16.47
N ASN A 662 -6.45 48.69 -17.17
CA ASN A 662 -6.52 49.42 -18.43
C ASN A 662 -7.43 48.77 -19.49
N GLN A 663 -8.31 49.59 -20.09
CA GLN A 663 -9.13 49.24 -21.25
C GLN A 663 -8.24 48.82 -22.45
N ILE A 664 -8.41 47.59 -22.94
CA ILE A 664 -7.96 47.23 -24.28
C ILE A 664 -8.99 47.74 -25.30
N GLY A 665 -8.51 48.22 -26.45
CA GLY A 665 -9.35 48.66 -27.58
C GLY A 665 -10.38 47.60 -28.04
N PRO A 666 -11.39 48.02 -28.80
CA PRO A 666 -12.65 47.28 -28.99
C PRO A 666 -12.45 45.92 -29.67
N ALA A 667 -12.33 44.87 -28.87
CA ALA A 667 -12.58 43.50 -29.29
C ALA A 667 -14.09 43.27 -29.31
N THR A 668 -14.70 43.26 -30.48
CA THR A 668 -16.13 42.93 -30.60
C THR A 668 -16.27 41.42 -30.73
N PHE A 669 -16.82 40.77 -29.71
CA PHE A 669 -17.29 39.39 -29.83
C PHE A 669 -18.47 39.39 -30.84
N SER A 670 -18.26 38.87 -32.05
CA SER A 670 -19.24 38.65 -33.13
C SER A 670 -19.75 37.22 -33.14
N ASP A 671 -21.04 37.00 -33.42
CA ASP A 671 -21.93 35.82 -33.40
C ASP A 671 -21.44 34.38 -33.77
N ASN A 672 -20.15 34.05 -33.70
CA ASN A 672 -19.57 32.72 -33.96
C ASN A 672 -19.09 32.03 -32.67
N THR A 673 -18.68 30.75 -32.77
CA THR A 673 -18.06 29.96 -31.69
C THR A 673 -16.72 30.56 -31.29
N PHE A 674 -16.63 31.11 -30.08
CA PHE A 674 -15.39 31.63 -29.50
C PHE A 674 -14.69 30.56 -28.67
N LYS A 675 -13.37 30.68 -28.63
CA LYS A 675 -12.50 29.84 -27.83
C LYS A 675 -11.58 30.73 -26.99
N ILE A 676 -11.49 30.41 -25.70
CA ILE A 676 -10.51 31.01 -24.79
C ILE A 676 -9.49 29.93 -24.46
N SER A 677 -8.23 30.22 -24.72
CA SER A 677 -7.11 29.30 -24.59
C SER A 677 -6.08 29.90 -23.63
N LEU A 678 -5.71 29.19 -22.57
CA LEU A 678 -4.69 29.57 -21.61
C LEU A 678 -3.39 28.85 -21.96
N TYR A 679 -2.29 29.56 -22.12
CA TYR A 679 -0.98 29.02 -22.46
C TYR A 679 0.04 29.27 -21.37
N ARG A 680 0.93 28.29 -21.18
CA ARG A 680 2.11 28.32 -20.33
C ARG A 680 3.38 28.39 -21.19
N PRO A 681 4.20 29.44 -21.08
CA PRO A 681 5.52 29.43 -21.68
C PRO A 681 6.35 28.34 -21.02
N VAL A 682 6.99 27.50 -21.82
CA VAL A 682 7.93 26.49 -21.34
C VAL A 682 9.24 26.67 -22.08
N GLN A 683 10.34 26.54 -21.36
CA GLN A 683 11.67 26.70 -21.93
C GLN A 683 11.86 25.71 -23.10
N GLY A 684 12.26 26.24 -24.26
CA GLY A 684 12.44 25.44 -25.48
C GLY A 684 11.18 25.16 -26.29
N VAL A 685 10.01 25.68 -25.87
CA VAL A 685 8.77 25.68 -26.66
C VAL A 685 8.61 27.07 -27.32
N ALA A 686 8.18 27.11 -28.58
CA ALA A 686 7.90 28.37 -29.26
C ALA A 686 6.68 29.07 -28.64
N LEU A 687 6.70 30.41 -28.59
CA LEU A 687 5.54 31.19 -28.15
C LEU A 687 4.28 30.87 -28.99
N PRO A 688 3.08 30.86 -28.39
CA PRO A 688 2.73 31.36 -27.05
C PRO A 688 3.05 30.42 -25.87
N GLY A 689 3.60 29.23 -26.13
CA GLY A 689 3.89 28.20 -25.12
C GLY A 689 3.04 26.96 -25.33
N ILE A 690 2.84 26.17 -24.28
CA ILE A 690 1.98 24.99 -24.24
C ILE A 690 0.58 25.45 -23.86
N LEU A 691 -0.46 25.04 -24.59
CA LEU A 691 -1.85 25.24 -24.17
C LEU A 691 -2.07 24.45 -22.86
N VAL A 692 -2.68 25.03 -21.84
CA VAL A 692 -2.91 24.41 -20.51
C VAL A 692 -4.39 24.31 -20.19
N ASP A 693 -5.21 25.17 -20.77
CA ASP A 693 -6.64 25.11 -20.54
C ASP A 693 -7.39 25.76 -21.70
N GLU A 694 -8.61 25.30 -21.94
CA GLU A 694 -9.43 25.81 -23.00
C GLU A 694 -10.93 25.80 -22.65
N VAL A 695 -11.62 26.86 -23.04
CA VAL A 695 -13.08 26.96 -22.95
C VAL A 695 -13.68 27.35 -24.29
N ASN A 696 -14.48 26.45 -24.85
CA ASN A 696 -15.41 26.77 -25.93
C ASN A 696 -16.62 27.51 -25.36
N LEU A 697 -16.79 28.78 -25.72
CA LEU A 697 -17.85 29.62 -25.17
C LEU A 697 -19.22 29.23 -25.74
N PRO A 698 -20.21 28.94 -24.88
CA PRO A 698 -21.60 28.81 -25.30
C PRO A 698 -22.08 30.06 -26.03
N ARG A 699 -22.91 29.85 -27.05
CA ARG A 699 -23.46 30.93 -27.88
C ARG A 699 -24.19 32.01 -27.06
N TRP A 700 -24.84 31.67 -25.94
CA TRP A 700 -25.52 32.67 -25.08
C TRP A 700 -24.57 33.59 -24.31
N ILE A 701 -23.27 33.24 -24.20
CA ILE A 701 -22.23 34.13 -23.67
C ILE A 701 -21.86 35.18 -24.71
N THR A 702 -21.88 34.83 -26.00
CA THR A 702 -21.28 35.62 -27.07
C THR A 702 -22.31 36.32 -27.96
N ASP A 703 -23.53 35.78 -28.06
CA ASP A 703 -24.63 36.25 -28.89
C ASP A 703 -25.77 36.85 -28.03
N TYR A 704 -26.06 38.13 -28.25
CA TYR A 704 -27.16 38.82 -27.59
C TYR A 704 -28.53 38.23 -27.94
N ASN A 705 -28.69 37.63 -29.12
CA ASN A 705 -29.97 37.16 -29.63
C ASN A 705 -30.19 35.66 -29.43
N ASP A 706 -29.35 34.99 -28.64
CA ASP A 706 -29.49 33.56 -28.37
C ASP A 706 -30.88 33.25 -27.77
N PRO A 707 -31.66 32.31 -28.34
CA PRO A 707 -32.99 31.97 -27.81
C PRO A 707 -32.96 31.30 -26.43
N ASN A 708 -31.83 30.73 -26.02
CA ASN A 708 -31.63 30.03 -24.76
C ASN A 708 -31.06 30.92 -23.65
N GLY A 709 -30.97 32.24 -23.87
CA GLY A 709 -30.41 33.14 -22.87
C GLY A 709 -29.81 34.46 -23.36
N GLY A 710 -29.99 34.80 -24.63
CA GLY A 710 -29.67 36.10 -25.18
C GLY A 710 -30.55 37.20 -24.56
N GLY A 711 -29.97 38.37 -24.31
CA GLY A 711 -30.68 39.53 -23.79
C GLY A 711 -29.86 40.35 -22.78
N ASP A 712 -30.48 41.43 -22.30
CA ASP A 712 -29.91 42.32 -21.28
C ASP A 712 -29.62 41.57 -19.96
N GLY A 713 -28.54 41.95 -19.29
CA GLY A 713 -28.19 41.47 -17.96
C GLY A 713 -26.82 40.79 -17.89
N ILE A 714 -26.39 40.60 -16.63
CA ILE A 714 -25.17 39.89 -16.27
C ILE A 714 -25.46 38.38 -16.26
N ARG A 715 -24.55 37.60 -16.84
CA ARG A 715 -24.56 36.13 -16.77
C ARG A 715 -23.13 35.64 -16.58
N THR A 716 -22.98 34.49 -15.93
CA THR A 716 -21.67 33.89 -15.68
C THR A 716 -21.64 32.43 -16.11
N PHE A 717 -20.48 31.98 -16.55
CA PHE A 717 -20.13 30.59 -16.80
C PHE A 717 -19.01 30.24 -15.84
N GLN A 718 -19.24 29.32 -14.92
CA GLN A 718 -18.33 29.01 -13.83
C GLN A 718 -18.02 27.52 -13.79
N ARG A 719 -16.76 27.17 -13.56
CA ARG A 719 -16.31 25.81 -13.22
C ARG A 719 -16.50 25.59 -11.72
N ASN A 720 -16.82 24.37 -11.28
CA ASN A 720 -16.83 24.09 -9.84
C ASN A 720 -15.40 24.29 -9.28
N LEU A 721 -15.27 25.07 -8.21
CA LEU A 721 -14.00 25.41 -7.53
C LEU A 721 -13.96 24.88 -6.09
N GLU A 722 -14.88 23.99 -5.70
CA GLU A 722 -14.78 23.23 -4.46
C GLU A 722 -13.50 22.35 -4.50
N PRO A 723 -12.78 22.17 -3.37
CA PRO A 723 -11.56 21.36 -3.36
C PRO A 723 -11.92 19.95 -3.82
N GLY A 724 -11.16 19.42 -4.78
CA GLY A 724 -11.45 18.09 -5.33
C GLY A 724 -12.69 18.04 -6.24
N PHE A 725 -13.02 19.08 -7.01
CA PHE A 725 -13.92 19.01 -8.17
C PHE A 725 -13.34 19.82 -9.32
N ARG A 726 -13.00 19.21 -10.48
CA ARG A 726 -12.30 19.99 -11.53
C ARG A 726 -12.75 19.91 -12.99
N VAL A 727 -13.89 19.30 -13.34
CA VAL A 727 -14.61 19.61 -14.60
C VAL A 727 -16.11 19.31 -14.49
N LYS A 728 -16.90 20.21 -13.90
CA LYS A 728 -18.37 20.19 -14.09
C LYS A 728 -18.75 21.28 -15.09
N ARG A 729 -19.36 20.91 -16.22
CA ARG A 729 -20.04 21.85 -17.11
C ARG A 729 -21.37 22.22 -16.47
N ILE A 730 -21.58 23.49 -16.07
CA ILE A 730 -22.87 23.91 -15.51
C ILE A 730 -23.31 25.27 -16.07
N TRP A 731 -24.63 25.34 -16.34
CA TRP A 731 -25.47 26.43 -16.85
C TRP A 731 -25.92 26.34 -18.33
N ASP A 732 -27.06 25.67 -18.51
CA ASP A 732 -28.17 26.11 -19.35
C ASP A 732 -29.45 26.04 -18.48
N ARG A 733 -30.08 27.18 -18.17
CA ARG A 733 -31.38 27.19 -17.47
C ARG A 733 -32.38 28.05 -18.22
N VAL A 734 -32.79 27.57 -19.40
CA VAL A 734 -34.09 27.93 -19.95
C VAL A 734 -35.19 27.26 -19.11
N GLY A 735 -35.73 27.94 -18.08
CA GLY A 735 -37.10 27.63 -17.64
C GLY A 735 -37.54 27.66 -16.17
N ASP A 736 -36.74 28.07 -15.16
CA ASP A 736 -37.26 28.17 -13.77
C ASP A 736 -37.48 29.63 -13.31
N PRO A 737 -38.74 30.07 -13.11
CA PRO A 737 -39.07 31.43 -12.65
C PRO A 737 -38.87 31.65 -11.14
N ALA A 738 -38.56 30.63 -10.33
CA ALA A 738 -38.68 30.70 -8.87
C ALA A 738 -37.45 31.25 -8.13
N ILE A 739 -36.30 31.45 -8.79
CA ILE A 739 -35.08 31.98 -8.14
C ILE A 739 -34.76 33.36 -8.72
N SER A 740 -35.40 34.38 -8.14
CA SER A 740 -35.14 35.80 -8.41
C SER A 740 -34.27 36.39 -7.30
N CYS A 741 -33.02 35.95 -7.18
CA CYS A 741 -32.05 36.65 -6.33
C CYS A 741 -31.52 37.88 -7.08
N ASN A 742 -32.31 38.97 -7.04
CA ASN A 742 -31.96 40.29 -7.58
C ASN A 742 -30.77 40.98 -6.84
N THR A 743 -29.94 40.27 -6.07
CA THR A 743 -28.93 40.92 -5.19
C THR A 743 -27.55 40.29 -5.07
N CYS A 744 -27.20 39.19 -5.73
CA CYS A 744 -25.82 38.67 -5.70
C CYS A 744 -25.43 38.00 -7.02
N LEU A 745 -24.92 38.77 -7.99
CA LEU A 745 -24.16 38.23 -9.13
C LEU A 745 -22.70 38.63 -8.89
N THR A 746 -21.86 37.64 -8.57
CA THR A 746 -20.44 37.80 -8.23
C THR A 746 -19.61 36.93 -9.15
N LEU A 747 -18.39 37.36 -9.48
CA LEU A 747 -17.32 36.43 -9.87
C LEU A 747 -16.85 35.77 -8.57
N GLY A 748 -17.09 34.46 -8.39
CA GLY A 748 -16.85 33.76 -7.14
C GLY A 748 -17.75 32.55 -6.83
N ARG A 749 -17.40 31.81 -5.77
CA ARG A 749 -17.77 30.42 -5.40
C ARG A 749 -19.25 30.11 -5.11
N TRP A 750 -20.19 31.05 -5.28
CA TRP A 750 -21.56 30.93 -4.72
C TRP A 750 -22.73 31.17 -5.70
N ASN A 751 -22.55 30.87 -6.99
CA ASN A 751 -23.68 30.70 -7.91
C ASN A 751 -24.33 29.32 -7.69
N GLY A 752 -25.63 29.26 -7.39
CA GLY A 752 -26.32 27.99 -7.05
C GLY A 752 -26.36 26.97 -8.19
N TYR A 753 -26.01 25.71 -7.90
CA TYR A 753 -25.86 24.64 -8.89
C TYR A 753 -27.16 23.87 -9.18
N VAL A 754 -27.27 23.31 -10.40
CA VAL A 754 -28.27 22.29 -10.75
C VAL A 754 -27.50 21.00 -11.09
N VAL A 755 -27.62 20.00 -10.22
CA VAL A 755 -26.91 18.71 -10.28
C VAL A 755 -27.52 17.84 -11.36
N ILE A 756 -27.09 17.98 -12.61
CA ILE A 756 -27.44 16.99 -13.62
C ILE A 756 -26.28 16.81 -14.61
N TYR A 757 -25.57 15.69 -14.41
CA TYR A 757 -24.67 14.98 -15.33
C TYR A 757 -23.13 15.22 -15.25
N ASN A 758 -22.47 14.06 -15.21
CA ASN A 758 -21.06 13.67 -15.41
C ASN A 758 -20.05 14.02 -14.31
N ASN A 759 -19.45 12.94 -13.78
CA ASN A 759 -18.42 12.93 -12.75
C ASN A 759 -17.11 13.47 -13.35
N PRO A 760 -16.56 14.59 -12.83
CA PRO A 760 -15.29 15.10 -13.31
C PRO A 760 -14.16 14.13 -13.00
N ILE A 761 -13.30 13.87 -13.98
CA ILE A 761 -12.07 13.10 -13.80
C ILE A 761 -10.96 14.04 -13.32
N GLN A 762 -10.26 13.68 -12.24
CA GLN A 762 -9.37 14.61 -11.52
C GLN A 762 -7.92 14.12 -11.46
N PRO A 763 -6.93 15.03 -11.60
CA PRO A 763 -5.58 14.73 -11.20
C PRO A 763 -5.49 14.70 -9.68
N TRP A 764 -4.92 13.63 -9.13
CA TRP A 764 -4.50 13.59 -7.73
C TRP A 764 -3.57 14.77 -7.44
N HIS A 765 -3.71 15.46 -6.29
CA HIS A 765 -2.98 16.71 -5.98
C HIS A 765 -2.18 16.65 -4.67
N HIS A 766 -1.96 15.44 -4.13
CA HIS A 766 -1.08 15.21 -2.99
C HIS A 766 0.17 14.42 -3.38
N ASN A 767 1.23 14.56 -2.59
CA ASN A 767 2.44 13.75 -2.78
C ASN A 767 2.08 12.27 -2.68
N PHE A 768 2.76 11.43 -3.46
CA PHE A 768 2.57 9.98 -3.37
C PHE A 768 2.79 9.54 -1.94
N THR A 769 1.75 8.99 -1.33
CA THR A 769 1.78 8.44 0.02
C THR A 769 2.11 6.95 -0.06
N ASN A 770 1.62 6.27 -1.08
CA ASN A 770 2.03 4.90 -1.41
C ASN A 770 2.33 4.77 -2.91
N ALA A 771 2.96 3.67 -3.32
CA ALA A 771 3.23 3.43 -4.74
C ALA A 771 1.93 3.32 -5.56
N GLY A 772 0.87 2.73 -4.98
CA GLY A 772 -0.44 2.60 -5.62
C GLY A 772 -1.15 3.92 -5.95
N ASP A 773 -0.80 5.04 -5.29
CA ASP A 773 -1.29 6.38 -5.66
C ASP A 773 -0.87 6.76 -7.10
N ALA A 774 0.12 6.09 -7.69
CA ALA A 774 0.48 6.24 -9.11
C ALA A 774 -0.68 5.91 -10.05
N ALA A 775 -1.62 5.07 -9.62
CA ALA A 775 -2.85 4.76 -10.37
C ALA A 775 -3.74 5.97 -10.63
N MET A 776 -3.67 6.94 -9.73
CA MET A 776 -4.47 8.14 -9.78
C MET A 776 -3.89 9.21 -10.71
N LEU A 777 -2.76 8.90 -11.38
CA LEU A 777 -2.14 9.76 -12.38
C LEU A 777 -2.81 9.60 -13.75
N PHE A 778 -2.73 10.65 -14.56
CA PHE A 778 -3.16 10.58 -15.95
C PHE A 778 -2.14 9.88 -16.84
N ALA A 779 -2.65 9.01 -17.71
CA ALA A 779 -1.87 8.29 -18.71
C ALA A 779 -2.04 8.84 -20.13
N LYS A 780 -3.11 9.61 -20.38
CA LYS A 780 -3.31 10.23 -21.70
C LYS A 780 -2.41 11.44 -21.91
N LYS A 781 -1.78 11.43 -23.09
CA LYS A 781 -1.02 12.54 -23.66
C LYS A 781 -1.92 13.77 -23.75
N ASN A 782 -1.53 14.84 -23.07
CA ASN A 782 -2.15 16.16 -23.14
C ASN A 782 -3.55 16.27 -22.49
N ILE A 783 -3.59 16.60 -21.21
CA ILE A 783 -4.70 17.34 -20.57
C ILE A 783 -4.91 18.74 -21.22
N TYR A 784 -4.01 19.08 -22.15
CA TYR A 784 -3.55 20.42 -22.44
C TYR A 784 -3.60 20.76 -23.95
N LEU A 785 -3.83 19.82 -24.88
CA LEU A 785 -3.76 20.08 -26.32
C LEU A 785 -4.81 19.31 -27.16
N GLU A 786 -5.32 19.99 -28.19
CA GLU A 786 -6.09 19.42 -29.31
C GLU A 786 -5.18 18.61 -30.26
N ASP A 787 -4.86 17.37 -29.91
CA ASP A 787 -4.64 16.34 -30.94
C ASP A 787 -5.92 15.52 -31.05
N SER A 788 -6.59 15.61 -32.20
CA SER A 788 -7.90 15.01 -32.49
C SER A 788 -8.03 13.50 -32.23
N SER A 789 -6.93 12.81 -31.93
CA SER A 789 -6.91 11.38 -31.61
C SER A 789 -6.77 11.04 -30.12
N ARG A 790 -6.42 11.99 -29.23
CA ARG A 790 -6.09 11.70 -27.81
C ARG A 790 -6.50 12.79 -26.80
N GLU A 791 -7.31 13.78 -27.19
CA GLU A 791 -7.92 14.76 -26.28
C GLU A 791 -8.79 14.08 -25.22
N ILE A 792 -8.76 14.57 -23.96
CA ILE A 792 -9.77 14.20 -22.96
C ILE A 792 -11.09 14.81 -23.39
N VAL A 793 -11.96 14.00 -23.99
CA VAL A 793 -13.27 14.45 -24.47
C VAL A 793 -14.34 14.21 -23.41
N PRO A 794 -15.48 14.94 -23.42
CA PRO A 794 -16.58 14.70 -22.47
C PRO A 794 -17.19 13.29 -22.48
N ALA A 795 -16.82 12.46 -23.46
CA ALA A 795 -17.22 11.06 -23.57
C ALA A 795 -16.21 10.09 -22.93
N ASP A 796 -14.98 10.54 -22.64
CA ASP A 796 -13.98 9.72 -21.98
C ASP A 796 -14.42 9.41 -20.54
N THR A 797 -14.22 8.16 -20.14
CA THR A 797 -14.39 7.70 -18.78
C THR A 797 -13.10 7.88 -17.98
N GLU A 798 -13.17 7.72 -16.67
CA GLU A 798 -11.99 7.78 -15.81
C GLU A 798 -10.92 6.76 -16.22
N ALA A 799 -11.36 5.55 -16.57
CA ALA A 799 -10.50 4.47 -17.08
C ALA A 799 -9.85 4.81 -18.43
N ASP A 800 -10.46 5.70 -19.22
CA ASP A 800 -9.89 6.11 -20.51
C ASP A 800 -8.74 7.11 -20.36
N VAL A 801 -8.58 7.77 -19.19
CA VAL A 801 -7.62 8.88 -19.02
C VAL A 801 -6.60 8.66 -17.90
N ARG A 802 -6.92 7.82 -16.90
CA ARG A 802 -6.02 7.47 -15.80
C ARG A 802 -5.06 6.34 -16.18
N PHE A 803 -4.10 6.08 -15.29
CA PHE A 803 -3.21 4.96 -15.39
C PHE A 803 -4.01 3.66 -15.32
N ASP A 804 -4.21 3.03 -16.48
CA ASP A 804 -5.02 1.82 -16.63
C ASP A 804 -4.34 0.64 -15.93
N MET A 805 -4.74 0.39 -14.67
CA MET A 805 -4.26 -0.74 -13.90
C MET A 805 -4.99 -2.05 -14.23
N ASP A 806 -5.99 -2.05 -15.11
CA ASP A 806 -6.60 -3.27 -15.62
C ASP A 806 -5.71 -3.92 -16.68
N ASN A 807 -4.86 -3.11 -17.32
CA ASN A 807 -3.85 -3.58 -18.25
C ASN A 807 -2.70 -4.31 -17.51
N PRO A 808 -2.52 -5.63 -17.70
CA PRO A 808 -1.46 -6.39 -17.04
C PRO A 808 -0.05 -5.89 -17.35
N SER A 809 0.14 -5.23 -18.49
CA SER A 809 1.41 -4.64 -18.90
C SER A 809 1.77 -3.43 -18.05
N MET A 810 0.76 -2.65 -17.66
CA MET A 810 0.92 -1.49 -16.79
C MET A 810 1.15 -1.91 -15.33
N GLN A 811 0.56 -3.02 -14.87
CA GLN A 811 0.81 -3.53 -13.52
C GLN A 811 2.28 -3.91 -13.25
N ASN A 812 3.09 -4.14 -14.30
CA ASN A 812 4.51 -4.42 -14.14
C ASN A 812 5.33 -3.20 -13.70
N VAL A 813 4.81 -1.97 -13.81
CA VAL A 813 5.55 -0.76 -13.36
C VAL A 813 5.86 -0.82 -11.87
N PHE A 814 5.02 -1.49 -11.08
CA PHE A 814 5.20 -1.69 -9.64
C PHE A 814 6.40 -2.58 -9.27
N LYS A 815 7.15 -3.10 -10.25
CA LYS A 815 8.48 -3.71 -10.05
C LYS A 815 9.60 -2.66 -10.01
N TYR A 816 9.34 -1.44 -10.46
CA TYR A 816 10.36 -0.40 -10.68
C TYR A 816 10.18 0.82 -9.79
N ILE A 817 9.00 1.01 -9.20
CA ILE A 817 8.68 2.19 -8.38
C ILE A 817 8.35 1.80 -6.93
N THR A 818 8.63 2.72 -6.01
CA THR A 818 8.21 2.62 -4.60
C THR A 818 8.01 4.00 -3.99
N ALA A 819 7.06 4.14 -3.07
CA ALA A 819 6.90 5.33 -2.24
C ALA A 819 7.44 5.12 -0.81
N MET A 820 8.05 3.98 -0.54
CA MET A 820 8.63 3.62 0.74
C MET A 820 10.14 3.89 0.73
N MET A 821 10.64 4.62 1.73
CA MET A 821 12.07 4.96 1.86
C MET A 821 12.48 4.98 3.32
N SER A 822 13.71 4.52 3.59
CA SER A 822 14.31 4.68 4.90
C SER A 822 14.50 6.17 5.22
N PRO A 823 14.04 6.67 6.39
CA PRO A 823 14.22 8.07 6.76
C PRO A 823 15.67 8.42 7.14
N TYR A 824 16.60 7.47 7.11
CA TYR A 824 17.98 7.65 7.58
C TYR A 824 19.06 7.43 6.53
N ASP A 825 18.82 6.52 5.59
CA ASP A 825 19.76 6.23 4.51
C ASP A 825 18.98 6.08 3.21
N ALA A 826 19.10 7.08 2.35
CA ALA A 826 18.48 7.05 1.04
C ALA A 826 19.05 5.93 0.14
N ASN A 827 20.14 5.25 0.51
CA ASN A 827 20.67 4.08 -0.21
C ASN A 827 20.23 2.75 0.41
N GLU A 828 19.55 2.77 1.57
CA GLU A 828 18.98 1.57 2.15
C GLU A 828 17.89 1.04 1.22
N THR A 829 18.04 -0.22 0.82
CA THR A 829 17.05 -0.92 0.00
C THR A 829 16.25 -1.90 0.83
N ARG A 830 16.74 -2.29 2.02
CA ARG A 830 16.08 -3.29 2.86
C ARG A 830 14.84 -2.70 3.50
N VAL A 831 13.71 -3.37 3.31
CA VAL A 831 12.47 -3.07 4.01
C VAL A 831 12.16 -4.24 4.93
N ARG A 832 11.67 -3.93 6.13
CA ARG A 832 11.41 -4.91 7.18
C ARG A 832 9.93 -5.18 7.26
N GLY A 833 9.53 -6.45 7.35
CA GLY A 833 8.15 -6.81 7.68
C GLY A 833 7.12 -6.70 6.56
N ARG A 834 7.52 -6.45 5.30
CA ARG A 834 6.60 -6.62 4.15
C ARG A 834 6.19 -8.08 4.01
N ILE A 835 4.93 -8.28 3.60
CA ILE A 835 4.33 -9.61 3.42
C ILE A 835 4.53 -10.09 1.99
N ASN A 836 5.22 -11.20 1.80
CA ASN A 836 5.32 -11.83 0.49
C ASN A 836 4.01 -12.56 0.15
N ILE A 837 3.19 -11.97 -0.71
CA ILE A 837 1.87 -12.53 -1.08
C ILE A 837 1.99 -13.86 -1.85
N ASN A 838 3.15 -14.15 -2.44
CA ASN A 838 3.40 -15.40 -3.16
C ASN A 838 3.60 -16.61 -2.23
N THR A 839 3.92 -16.38 -0.96
CA THR A 839 4.22 -17.45 0.00
C THR A 839 3.33 -17.38 1.23
N ALA A 840 2.79 -16.20 1.55
CA ALA A 840 1.94 -15.98 2.71
C ALA A 840 0.61 -16.78 2.65
N PRO A 841 0.17 -17.36 3.77
CA PRO A 841 -1.15 -18.00 3.84
C PRO A 841 -2.27 -16.94 3.86
N ALA A 842 -3.49 -17.35 3.52
CA ALA A 842 -4.64 -16.45 3.44
C ALA A 842 -4.87 -15.67 4.75
N PHE A 843 -4.66 -16.33 5.89
CA PHE A 843 -4.85 -15.68 7.18
C PHE A 843 -3.77 -14.64 7.54
N VAL A 844 -2.58 -14.71 6.94
CA VAL A 844 -1.57 -13.63 7.03
C VAL A 844 -1.92 -12.50 6.06
N ILE A 845 -2.30 -12.82 4.83
CA ILE A 845 -2.74 -11.84 3.82
C ILE A 845 -3.93 -11.03 4.33
N SER A 846 -4.84 -11.64 5.08
CA SER A 846 -5.99 -10.95 5.68
C SER A 846 -5.61 -9.89 6.73
N GLN A 847 -4.37 -9.87 7.21
CA GLN A 847 -3.89 -8.86 8.15
C GLN A 847 -3.41 -7.58 7.45
N LEU A 848 -3.32 -7.58 6.12
CA LEU A 848 -3.10 -6.35 5.36
C LEU A 848 -4.35 -5.44 5.47
N PRO A 849 -4.15 -4.11 5.45
CA PRO A 849 -5.25 -3.15 5.47
C PRO A 849 -6.35 -3.50 4.47
N TRP A 850 -7.60 -3.50 4.95
CA TRP A 850 -8.83 -3.55 4.15
C TRP A 850 -9.10 -4.88 3.41
N VAL A 851 -8.16 -5.83 3.47
CA VAL A 851 -8.35 -7.22 2.99
C VAL A 851 -9.35 -7.97 3.88
N SER A 852 -9.33 -7.74 5.20
CA SER A 852 -10.38 -8.16 6.12
C SER A 852 -11.07 -6.94 6.76
N LYS A 853 -12.27 -6.57 6.30
CA LYS A 853 -13.09 -5.59 7.05
C LYS A 853 -13.49 -6.21 8.39
N ALA A 854 -13.21 -5.58 9.53
CA ALA A 854 -13.32 -6.16 10.87
C ALA A 854 -14.75 -6.61 11.31
N ASN A 855 -15.79 -6.25 10.55
CA ASN A 855 -17.17 -6.75 10.75
C ASN A 855 -17.50 -8.00 9.90
N ARG A 856 -16.57 -8.43 9.05
CA ARG A 856 -16.62 -9.67 8.29
C ARG A 856 -15.42 -10.52 8.71
N LYS A 857 -15.62 -11.51 9.59
CA LYS A 857 -14.66 -12.62 9.83
C LYS A 857 -14.42 -13.48 8.57
N ASP A 858 -14.73 -12.96 7.39
CA ASP A 858 -14.86 -13.67 6.13
C ASP A 858 -13.54 -13.44 5.38
N LEU A 859 -12.64 -14.43 5.39
CA LEU A 859 -11.31 -14.37 4.76
C LEU A 859 -11.37 -14.36 3.22
N LYS A 860 -12.53 -14.07 2.63
CA LYS A 860 -12.84 -14.33 1.22
C LYS A 860 -11.89 -13.65 0.25
N ILE A 861 -11.54 -12.39 0.47
CA ILE A 861 -10.60 -11.69 -0.42
C ILE A 861 -9.21 -12.34 -0.31
N ALA A 862 -8.76 -12.65 0.90
CA ALA A 862 -7.49 -13.33 1.09
C ALA A 862 -7.49 -14.75 0.48
N ASP A 863 -8.60 -15.49 0.62
CA ASP A 863 -8.79 -16.79 -0.03
C ASP A 863 -8.78 -16.65 -1.56
N ALA A 864 -9.39 -15.59 -2.10
CA ALA A 864 -9.37 -15.28 -3.54
C ALA A 864 -7.97 -14.93 -4.03
N ILE A 865 -7.20 -14.15 -3.25
CA ILE A 865 -5.79 -13.83 -3.54
C ILE A 865 -4.97 -15.13 -3.57
N VAL A 866 -5.10 -16.00 -2.58
CA VAL A 866 -4.42 -17.30 -2.53
C VAL A 866 -4.87 -18.21 -3.67
N ALA A 867 -6.16 -18.26 -4.00
CA ALA A 867 -6.66 -19.07 -5.09
C ALA A 867 -6.21 -18.55 -6.47
N TYR A 868 -6.19 -17.23 -6.65
CA TYR A 868 -5.64 -16.60 -7.85
C TYR A 868 -4.16 -16.96 -7.99
N ARG A 869 -3.37 -16.75 -6.93
CA ARG A 869 -1.95 -17.10 -6.85
C ARG A 869 -1.70 -18.57 -7.20
N ASP A 870 -2.38 -19.48 -6.53
CA ASP A 870 -2.14 -20.92 -6.64
C ASP A 870 -2.88 -21.56 -7.82
N LYS A 871 -3.61 -20.78 -8.63
CA LYS A 871 -4.42 -21.28 -9.75
C LYS A 871 -5.43 -22.34 -9.29
N THR A 872 -6.10 -22.07 -8.18
CA THR A 872 -7.13 -22.93 -7.58
C THR A 872 -8.48 -22.20 -7.51
N LYS A 873 -9.46 -22.79 -6.82
CA LYS A 873 -10.81 -22.25 -6.67
C LYS A 873 -11.18 -22.05 -5.21
N VAL A 874 -12.06 -21.10 -4.96
CA VAL A 874 -12.65 -20.87 -3.63
C VAL A 874 -14.12 -21.26 -3.67
N GLY A 875 -14.49 -22.31 -2.92
CA GLY A 875 -15.85 -22.84 -2.89
C GLY A 875 -16.38 -23.16 -4.30
N SER A 876 -17.47 -22.50 -4.71
CA SER A 876 -18.06 -22.64 -6.05
C SER A 876 -17.61 -21.56 -7.05
N SER A 877 -17.06 -20.43 -6.57
CA SER A 877 -16.56 -19.30 -7.36
C SER A 877 -15.87 -18.31 -6.42
N PRO A 878 -14.72 -17.69 -6.79
CA PRO A 878 -14.04 -17.77 -8.09
C PRO A 878 -13.30 -19.09 -8.33
N ASP A 879 -13.18 -19.49 -9.61
CA ASP A 879 -12.42 -20.66 -10.04
C ASP A 879 -11.32 -20.25 -11.03
N TYR A 880 -10.12 -20.00 -10.50
CA TYR A 880 -8.96 -19.61 -11.30
C TYR A 880 -8.19 -20.81 -11.88
N SER A 881 -8.73 -22.03 -11.71
CA SER A 881 -8.07 -23.25 -12.16
C SER A 881 -8.17 -23.46 -13.67
N GLY A 882 -7.29 -24.31 -14.21
CA GLY A 882 -7.17 -24.56 -15.63
C GLY A 882 -6.26 -23.57 -16.38
N LEU A 883 -6.02 -23.83 -17.66
CA LEU A 883 -5.01 -23.11 -18.46
C LEU A 883 -5.30 -21.62 -18.64
N LEU A 884 -6.58 -21.24 -18.69
CA LEU A 884 -7.05 -19.85 -18.86
C LEU A 884 -7.97 -19.41 -17.71
N GLY A 885 -7.79 -20.03 -16.53
CA GLY A 885 -8.70 -19.84 -15.41
C GLY A 885 -8.76 -18.40 -14.91
N ARG A 886 -7.64 -17.66 -14.91
CA ARG A 886 -7.64 -16.25 -14.48
C ARG A 886 -8.40 -15.42 -15.50
N LYS A 887 -8.02 -15.50 -16.78
CA LYS A 887 -8.70 -14.85 -17.90
C LYS A 887 -10.20 -15.13 -17.94
N ASN A 888 -10.63 -16.37 -17.70
CA ASN A 888 -12.04 -16.72 -17.76
C ASN A 888 -12.88 -16.08 -16.63
N ILE A 889 -12.28 -15.86 -15.45
CA ILE A 889 -12.97 -15.26 -14.29
C ILE A 889 -12.89 -13.73 -14.32
N THR A 890 -11.75 -13.19 -14.74
CA THR A 890 -11.50 -11.75 -14.75
C THR A 890 -11.96 -11.10 -16.05
N ASP A 891 -11.95 -11.85 -17.16
CA ASP A 891 -12.19 -11.34 -18.51
C ASP A 891 -11.27 -10.14 -18.81
N ILE A 892 -10.02 -10.28 -18.35
CA ILE A 892 -8.87 -9.42 -18.66
C ILE A 892 -8.00 -10.20 -19.65
N ASP A 893 -7.72 -9.59 -20.80
CA ASP A 893 -6.81 -10.15 -21.80
C ASP A 893 -5.34 -10.06 -21.34
N ASP A 894 -4.48 -10.94 -21.86
CA ASP A 894 -3.03 -10.96 -21.59
C ASP A 894 -2.61 -11.06 -20.10
N ILE A 895 -3.52 -11.55 -19.25
CA ILE A 895 -3.22 -11.85 -17.85
C ILE A 895 -2.23 -13.01 -17.72
N TYR A 896 -1.34 -12.93 -16.73
CA TYR A 896 -0.41 -14.02 -16.43
C TYR A 896 -1.16 -15.25 -15.93
N GLU A 897 -1.03 -16.38 -16.62
CA GLU A 897 -1.76 -17.62 -16.29
C GLU A 897 -0.94 -18.64 -15.48
N SER A 898 0.35 -18.42 -15.27
CA SER A 898 1.13 -19.28 -14.38
C SER A 898 0.86 -18.94 -12.91
N PRO A 899 1.07 -19.89 -11.98
CA PRO A 899 1.00 -19.61 -10.54
C PRO A 899 1.94 -18.49 -10.09
N GLY A 900 1.62 -17.89 -8.93
CA GLY A 900 2.32 -16.73 -8.41
C GLY A 900 1.84 -15.40 -9.00
N PHE A 901 2.27 -14.31 -8.37
CA PHE A 901 2.15 -12.93 -8.79
C PHE A 901 3.52 -12.43 -9.27
N ARG A 902 3.58 -11.82 -10.46
CA ARG A 902 4.83 -11.24 -11.00
C ARG A 902 5.17 -9.87 -10.41
N SER A 903 4.16 -9.12 -10.00
CA SER A 903 4.29 -7.84 -9.31
C SER A 903 3.16 -7.70 -8.29
N VAL A 904 3.32 -6.78 -7.34
CA VAL A 904 2.21 -6.44 -6.44
C VAL A 904 1.00 -5.88 -7.22
N GLY A 905 1.21 -5.22 -8.36
CA GLY A 905 0.14 -4.68 -9.22
C GLY A 905 -0.85 -5.73 -9.72
N GLU A 906 -0.43 -6.98 -9.91
CA GLU A 906 -1.32 -8.07 -10.32
C GLU A 906 -2.42 -8.39 -9.29
N LEU A 907 -2.31 -7.89 -8.05
CA LEU A 907 -3.39 -7.96 -7.06
C LEU A 907 -4.69 -7.34 -7.57
N LEU A 908 -4.62 -6.30 -8.40
CA LEU A 908 -5.80 -5.63 -8.97
C LEU A 908 -6.58 -6.49 -9.96
N SER A 909 -5.97 -7.57 -10.44
CA SER A 909 -6.62 -8.58 -11.28
C SER A 909 -7.32 -9.67 -10.46
N VAL A 910 -7.25 -9.63 -9.12
CA VAL A 910 -8.04 -10.53 -8.24
C VAL A 910 -9.48 -10.03 -8.18
N ILE A 911 -10.21 -10.26 -9.27
CA ILE A 911 -11.59 -9.85 -9.45
C ILE A 911 -12.51 -11.05 -9.65
N ASN A 912 -13.76 -10.91 -9.24
CA ASN A 912 -14.78 -11.96 -9.40
C ASN A 912 -16.01 -11.41 -10.11
N LYS A 913 -16.07 -11.58 -11.45
CA LYS A 913 -17.22 -11.17 -12.26
C LYS A 913 -18.47 -12.04 -12.04
N SER A 914 -18.40 -13.13 -11.27
CA SER A 914 -19.54 -14.00 -11.00
C SER A 914 -20.58 -13.41 -10.02
N GLY A 915 -20.45 -12.13 -9.65
CA GLY A 915 -21.44 -11.37 -8.86
C GLY A 915 -21.31 -11.47 -7.34
N ASN A 916 -20.23 -12.05 -6.81
CA ASN A 916 -19.94 -12.04 -5.37
C ASN A 916 -18.72 -11.13 -5.11
N ASP A 917 -19.03 -9.88 -4.82
CA ASP A 917 -18.11 -8.78 -4.47
C ASP A 917 -17.10 -9.14 -3.38
N LYS A 918 -17.45 -10.07 -2.47
CA LYS A 918 -16.59 -10.49 -1.36
C LYS A 918 -15.26 -11.16 -1.77
N TYR A 919 -15.14 -11.57 -3.02
CA TYR A 919 -13.90 -12.15 -3.57
C TYR A 919 -13.19 -11.19 -4.53
N ASN A 920 -13.64 -9.94 -4.59
CA ASN A 920 -13.10 -8.92 -5.48
C ASN A 920 -12.27 -7.92 -4.67
N ILE A 921 -11.02 -7.70 -5.09
CA ILE A 921 -10.16 -6.68 -4.47
C ILE A 921 -10.70 -5.25 -4.63
N ARG A 922 -11.58 -5.03 -5.62
CA ARG A 922 -12.21 -3.74 -5.92
C ARG A 922 -13.54 -3.54 -5.22
N TYR A 923 -13.87 -4.38 -4.23
CA TYR A 923 -15.22 -4.35 -3.64
C TYR A 923 -15.56 -2.99 -3.00
N CYS A 924 -14.56 -2.19 -2.62
CA CYS A 924 -14.77 -0.84 -2.09
C CYS A 924 -15.45 0.10 -3.10
N GLY A 925 -15.26 -0.10 -4.41
CA GLY A 925 -15.96 0.63 -5.47
C GLY A 925 -17.01 -0.22 -6.19
N MET A 926 -17.68 -1.14 -5.49
CA MET A 926 -18.76 -1.97 -6.06
C MET A 926 -20.07 -1.91 -5.25
N ASP A 927 -20.15 -1.13 -4.18
CA ASP A 927 -21.29 -1.12 -3.29
C ASP A 927 -22.31 0.00 -3.58
N ASN A 928 -22.08 0.79 -4.65
CA ASN A 928 -22.88 1.96 -5.03
C ASN A 928 -23.03 2.95 -3.87
N GLN A 929 -22.10 2.96 -2.92
CA GLN A 929 -22.06 3.91 -1.82
C GLN A 929 -20.69 4.59 -1.84
N PRO A 930 -20.64 5.89 -1.51
CA PRO A 930 -19.37 6.55 -1.35
C PRO A 930 -18.62 5.98 -0.13
N GLN A 931 -17.31 5.79 -0.28
CA GLN A 931 -16.47 5.15 0.71
C GLN A 931 -16.00 6.15 1.76
N TYR A 932 -16.74 6.27 2.86
CA TYR A 932 -16.33 7.11 4.01
C TYR A 932 -14.96 6.72 4.60
N GLY A 933 -13.92 7.54 4.37
CA GLY A 933 -12.59 7.39 4.98
C GLY A 933 -11.43 7.38 3.98
N PHE A 934 -10.19 7.43 4.49
CA PHE A 934 -9.01 7.75 3.68
C PHE A 934 -8.57 6.62 2.69
N PRO A 935 -8.27 6.91 1.41
CA PRO A 935 -8.42 8.16 0.68
C PRO A 935 -9.79 8.12 -0.02
N ASP A 936 -10.69 8.97 0.42
CA ASP A 936 -11.72 9.44 -0.48
C ASP A 936 -11.28 10.89 -0.73
N LEU A 937 -11.09 11.24 -2.00
CA LEU A 937 -10.44 12.45 -2.53
C LEU A 937 -10.99 13.78 -1.98
N GLN A 938 -12.10 13.77 -1.25
CA GLN A 938 -12.72 14.97 -0.70
C GLN A 938 -12.58 15.07 0.82
N PHE A 939 -11.43 15.61 1.23
CA PHE A 939 -11.32 16.25 2.54
C PHE A 939 -11.87 17.68 2.48
N ASP A 940 -13.16 17.78 2.29
CA ASP A 940 -13.92 18.93 2.72
C ASP A 940 -14.22 18.71 4.23
N ALA A 941 -13.99 19.73 5.07
CA ALA A 941 -14.13 19.59 6.53
C ALA A 941 -15.59 19.33 7.01
N TRP A 942 -16.54 19.17 6.09
CA TRP A 942 -17.98 19.18 6.29
C TRP A 942 -18.73 18.01 5.61
N SER A 943 -18.24 17.43 4.51
CA SER A 943 -18.69 16.18 3.89
C SER A 943 -17.50 15.24 3.69
N MET A 944 -17.50 14.13 4.42
CA MET A 944 -16.50 13.06 4.31
C MET A 944 -16.74 12.17 3.08
N ASP A 945 -17.12 12.76 1.95
CA ASP A 945 -17.75 12.08 0.81
C ASP A 945 -17.63 12.94 -0.45
N ASP A 946 -17.09 12.36 -1.53
CA ASP A 946 -16.91 13.05 -2.79
C ASP A 946 -18.18 13.16 -3.67
N GLY A 947 -19.22 12.43 -3.27
CA GLY A 947 -20.50 12.29 -3.94
C GLY A 947 -20.50 11.36 -5.16
N THR A 948 -19.38 10.69 -5.45
CA THR A 948 -19.13 9.85 -6.62
C THR A 948 -19.03 8.38 -6.22
N THR A 949 -20.13 7.65 -6.36
CA THR A 949 -20.13 6.20 -6.08
C THR A 949 -19.36 5.40 -7.14
N ASP A 950 -18.61 4.40 -6.71
CA ASP A 950 -17.94 3.36 -7.52
C ASP A 950 -16.87 3.90 -8.49
N ASP A 951 -16.16 4.98 -8.14
CA ASP A 951 -15.10 5.57 -8.96
C ASP A 951 -13.78 4.77 -8.91
N LEU A 952 -12.78 5.12 -9.74
CA LEU A 952 -11.51 4.36 -9.76
C LEU A 952 -10.74 4.48 -8.44
N GLU A 953 -10.81 5.61 -7.73
CA GLU A 953 -10.17 5.73 -6.42
C GLU A 953 -10.71 4.66 -5.47
N GLU A 954 -12.04 4.51 -5.36
CA GLU A 954 -12.67 3.51 -4.51
C GLU A 954 -12.35 2.08 -4.93
N GLN A 955 -12.29 1.82 -6.24
CA GLN A 955 -11.95 0.50 -6.77
C GLN A 955 -10.49 0.11 -6.48
N GLU A 956 -9.57 1.07 -6.45
CA GLU A 956 -8.13 0.86 -6.31
C GLU A 956 -7.63 1.04 -4.87
N LEU A 957 -8.50 1.56 -4.00
CA LEU A 957 -8.25 1.89 -2.61
C LEU A 957 -7.51 0.78 -1.84
N ILE A 958 -8.00 -0.46 -1.92
CA ILE A 958 -7.36 -1.58 -1.21
C ILE A 958 -5.93 -1.80 -1.70
N PHE A 959 -5.72 -1.73 -3.00
CA PHE A 959 -4.40 -1.88 -3.58
C PHE A 959 -3.47 -0.74 -3.14
N ALA A 960 -3.91 0.52 -3.19
CA ALA A 960 -3.14 1.66 -2.70
C ALA A 960 -2.63 1.41 -1.27
N ARG A 961 -3.50 0.91 -0.40
CA ARG A 961 -3.20 0.68 1.03
C ARG A 961 -2.27 -0.51 1.31
N ILE A 962 -2.19 -1.49 0.42
CA ILE A 962 -1.34 -2.66 0.62
C ILE A 962 -0.08 -2.66 -0.25
N SER A 963 0.00 -1.79 -1.27
CA SER A 963 1.07 -1.79 -2.28
C SER A 963 2.49 -1.72 -1.69
N ASP A 964 2.71 -0.89 -0.67
CA ASP A 964 4.00 -0.77 0.03
C ASP A 964 4.19 -1.79 1.17
N LEU A 965 3.10 -2.42 1.64
CA LEU A 965 3.10 -3.40 2.74
C LEU A 965 3.23 -4.85 2.26
N ALA A 966 2.86 -5.10 1.01
CA ALA A 966 2.97 -6.36 0.32
C ALA A 966 4.23 -6.38 -0.55
N THR A 967 4.79 -7.55 -0.80
CA THR A 967 5.90 -7.80 -1.72
C THR A 967 5.64 -9.11 -2.46
N VAL A 968 6.35 -9.37 -3.55
CA VAL A 968 6.28 -10.66 -4.29
C VAL A 968 7.54 -11.49 -4.09
N ARG A 969 8.45 -11.03 -3.23
CA ARG A 969 9.78 -11.58 -2.99
C ARG A 969 10.15 -11.53 -1.52
N SER A 970 11.24 -12.21 -1.18
CA SER A 970 11.84 -12.23 0.14
C SER A 970 13.35 -12.26 0.03
N ASP A 971 14.02 -11.76 1.06
CA ASP A 971 15.47 -11.91 1.19
C ASP A 971 15.85 -12.64 2.47
N THR A 972 14.89 -13.23 3.17
CA THR A 972 15.13 -13.96 4.43
C THR A 972 14.35 -15.24 4.53
N PHE A 973 15.07 -16.30 4.91
CA PHE A 973 14.56 -17.66 4.85
C PHE A 973 14.97 -18.46 6.08
N THR A 974 14.11 -19.40 6.47
CA THR A 974 14.43 -20.40 7.49
C THR A 974 14.65 -21.76 6.84
N ALA A 975 15.82 -22.36 7.09
CA ALA A 975 16.19 -23.69 6.61
C ALA A 975 16.14 -24.72 7.74
N TYR A 976 15.34 -25.77 7.56
CA TYR A 976 15.35 -26.99 8.35
C TYR A 976 16.17 -28.06 7.64
N ILE A 977 17.19 -28.59 8.31
CA ILE A 977 18.15 -29.51 7.71
C ILE A 977 18.29 -30.73 8.59
N LEU A 978 17.91 -31.90 8.05
CA LEU A 978 18.16 -33.19 8.65
C LEU A 978 19.25 -33.91 7.87
N VAL A 979 20.32 -34.35 8.54
CA VAL A 979 21.43 -35.10 7.92
C VAL A 979 21.61 -36.47 8.56
N ARG A 980 21.99 -37.48 7.76
CA ARG A 980 22.19 -38.86 8.24
C ARG A 980 23.37 -39.56 7.56
N VAL A 981 24.13 -40.36 8.32
CA VAL A 981 25.20 -41.23 7.78
C VAL A 981 24.67 -42.63 7.48
N GLY A 982 24.59 -43.01 6.21
CA GLY A 982 24.10 -44.31 5.76
C GLY A 982 22.60 -44.53 6.01
N VAL A 983 22.07 -45.65 5.54
CA VAL A 983 20.61 -45.92 5.55
C VAL A 983 19.98 -46.09 6.94
N ASN A 984 20.79 -46.52 7.92
CA ASN A 984 20.37 -46.84 9.30
C ASN A 984 21.30 -46.21 10.36
N GLY A 985 22.10 -45.21 9.98
CA GLY A 985 23.08 -44.65 10.90
C GLY A 985 22.59 -43.42 11.67
N PRO A 986 23.49 -42.76 12.41
CA PRO A 986 23.15 -41.60 13.22
C PRO A 986 22.70 -40.42 12.35
N GLN A 987 21.85 -39.58 12.93
CA GLN A 987 21.33 -38.37 12.29
C GLN A 987 21.41 -37.14 13.21
N LYS A 988 21.40 -35.95 12.61
CA LYS A 988 21.32 -34.66 13.31
C LYS A 988 20.40 -33.70 12.57
N ARG A 989 19.70 -32.85 13.32
CA ARG A 989 18.86 -31.78 12.79
C ARG A 989 19.49 -30.42 13.07
N PHE A 990 19.31 -29.49 12.15
CA PHE A 990 19.79 -28.12 12.25
C PHE A 990 18.69 -27.17 11.78
N ILE A 991 18.67 -25.99 12.37
CA ILE A 991 17.90 -24.84 11.89
C ILE A 991 18.90 -23.76 11.51
N ALA A 992 18.66 -23.08 10.40
CA ALA A 992 19.41 -21.91 9.98
C ALA A 992 18.49 -20.76 9.59
N ILE A 993 18.87 -19.54 9.98
CA ILE A 993 18.23 -18.31 9.50
C ILE A 993 19.19 -17.67 8.50
N LEU A 994 18.72 -17.46 7.28
CA LEU A 994 19.50 -17.06 6.13
C LEU A 994 19.03 -15.69 5.65
N ASP A 995 19.97 -14.80 5.34
CA ASP A 995 19.73 -13.44 4.87
C ASP A 995 20.52 -13.19 3.58
N ARG A 996 19.82 -12.97 2.47
CA ARG A 996 20.40 -12.66 1.15
C ARG A 996 20.33 -11.17 0.80
N THR A 997 19.93 -10.28 1.72
CA THR A 997 19.80 -8.84 1.44
C THR A 997 21.11 -8.19 0.97
N GLY A 998 22.26 -8.74 1.38
CA GLY A 998 23.59 -8.27 0.98
C GLY A 998 24.08 -8.73 -0.39
N VAL A 999 23.33 -9.59 -1.11
CA VAL A 999 23.76 -10.17 -2.39
C VAL A 999 23.50 -9.22 -3.54
N LYS A 1000 24.53 -8.85 -4.30
CA LYS A 1000 24.45 -7.97 -5.47
C LYS A 1000 25.09 -8.55 -6.73
N GLN A 1001 25.95 -9.55 -6.58
CA GLN A 1001 26.68 -10.19 -7.69
C GLN A 1001 26.87 -11.69 -7.42
N PRO A 1002 27.15 -12.52 -8.45
CA PRO A 1002 27.21 -13.99 -8.30
C PRO A 1002 28.30 -14.50 -7.36
N THR A 1003 29.31 -13.67 -7.06
CA THR A 1003 30.43 -14.01 -6.16
C THR A 1003 30.15 -13.69 -4.70
N ASP A 1004 29.06 -13.00 -4.41
CA ASP A 1004 28.68 -12.67 -3.03
C ASP A 1004 28.25 -13.92 -2.27
N LYS A 1005 28.06 -13.75 -0.96
CA LYS A 1005 27.59 -14.81 -0.08
C LYS A 1005 26.41 -14.29 0.72
N ILE A 1006 25.45 -15.18 0.96
CA ILE A 1006 24.42 -14.92 1.95
C ILE A 1006 25.04 -14.77 3.35
N LYS A 1007 24.37 -14.01 4.20
CA LYS A 1007 24.62 -13.95 5.63
C LYS A 1007 23.86 -15.10 6.31
N VAL A 1008 24.54 -15.82 7.20
CA VAL A 1008 23.92 -16.84 8.06
C VAL A 1008 23.78 -16.22 9.44
N GLU A 1009 22.57 -15.79 9.78
CA GLU A 1009 22.28 -15.09 11.04
C GLU A 1009 22.31 -16.04 12.23
N ALA A 1010 21.79 -17.24 12.02
CA ALA A 1010 21.84 -18.31 13.00
C ALA A 1010 22.04 -19.65 12.32
N PHE A 1011 22.76 -20.54 13.00
CA PHE A 1011 22.90 -21.94 12.63
C PHE A 1011 23.04 -22.79 13.89
N GLN A 1012 21.97 -23.51 14.25
CA GLN A 1012 21.89 -24.23 15.52
C GLN A 1012 21.50 -25.68 15.30
N GLN A 1013 22.21 -26.60 15.98
CA GLN A 1013 21.78 -27.98 16.08
C GLN A 1013 20.56 -28.06 17.02
N VAL A 1014 19.51 -28.71 16.56
CA VAL A 1014 18.30 -28.95 17.36
C VAL A 1014 18.25 -30.40 17.88
N PRO A 1015 17.65 -30.63 19.06
CA PRO A 1015 17.46 -31.98 19.58
C PRO A 1015 16.69 -32.87 18.60
N ALA A 1016 16.95 -34.18 18.64
CA ALA A 1016 16.11 -35.14 17.92
C ALA A 1016 14.66 -35.05 18.40
N ALA A 1017 13.70 -35.34 17.52
CA ALA A 1017 12.33 -35.59 17.96
C ALA A 1017 12.32 -36.82 18.90
N ARG A 1018 11.32 -36.85 19.79
CA ARG A 1018 11.22 -37.84 20.86
C ARG A 1018 10.11 -38.80 20.57
#